data_AF-A0A959PE93-F1
#
_entry.id   AF-A0A959PE93-F1
#
_cell.length_a   1.000
_cell.length_b   1.000
_cell.length_c   1.000
_cell.angle_alpha   90.00
_cell.angle_beta   90.00
_cell.angle_gamma   90.00
#
_symmetry.space_group_name_H-M   'P 1'
#
loop_
_entity.id
_entity.type
_entity.pdbx_description
1 polymer ?
#
loop_
_entity_poly.entity_id
_entity_poly.type
_entity_poly.pdbx_seq_one_letter_code
_entity_poly.pdbx_strand_id
1 'polypeptide(L)'
;MKICLIAGALLVPTFFCGQFDQTYLNTEWKFQHAYSTSSQPHLLQSTNLSGNLLQGIWQVDNDLLILTCLSAQGDALWQHDIFWENGQYATIELLNDNSALIAGSAYHQDFGNNRARLLKMSGDGDIEWTLWSSTDWENSTITALSVADSSRIWLTTTGWTGSTLEGRCHTVGYDGVAENTFGIQGIPVSIAAIQNQAKVMSGWTADGFIFKRLSKVHFEQGVQQELDIELPFELPEGIAGIHQTNDGHFYMIAHTLIAGNQAIQVWKINPQLEIDWTNTIQEAGTHLIAKAVASDDTGNLYVTGVAWGAEGISETLLARLEIEGNSTEQRMLSHGGGCSVSGESIAITGETICIIEAGCERAWIRAFDQGLHAMWSAPLIHEIGTHSIESCPDGVIVQTGTVNEATISRYTWYQSHGELGGDELHCSNQVVVRFREGLVDDAFLQDPSKRFGQLAALLPPALLDQMNAAVGFDLGSKGVVTKVFPWVQPGLSPSISRGGEEVSLEGFENVMMIHVSDAPDCAEWADDLGALFPMIRYAVPHHVLKLMSDPDDEYYVSQLSLASHDASFGGINAVDAWERSTGSAEIRVGVVDEIIDWAVLDFGSGAIGDGVIKGGYNYVQDFDLELSDLPSTDHYHGTACAGIIGARRNDGLGVAGIAGGDIANGIDGVSMYSLVIFEDQFAGVAQAANAIVQGASDINDGTLGFGLHAMNLSWGGPEDPLLKEAIEYAWLNDCMIAAARGNSGSDQAIYPACYNDEQVFSCGACGSDGVLLELGEDNYASSYGQNMDVLAPGNGADILTTFVTAPLDPIEESAYCLTESNYTCFRNTSAATAHATGTIALGLAYGSYMDYLFPEDQEHLIQLSCADPSNATTVGYSETQGWGRIDAGAYLQFLDPDLFQLIQLEFSPQIVQTDLNANIHLSVAFEDLGVGDYSGESLLLSQELATTLLPTDIPFAEWPRLHHTTGISSNLNYLGNNHEGQFVTSTIDNEVHVNCSIQLFHITADGNGNALDTWIPCSPEEARGAYSLLIKHQSTQWIEEPSEAGIALFPNPTEGTIHLTCDLSNFYEWEILDHLGRKVHKGTFQGNAWDINVESLPQGAYSLRLHVSENKQYSIHFIKL
;
A
#
# COMPACT_ATOMS: atom_id res chain seq x y z
N MET A 1 -8.27 -40.01 -26.11
CA MET A 1 -9.05 -41.19 -26.61
C MET A 1 -9.72 -41.87 -25.42
N LYS A 2 -11.05 -41.79 -25.31
CA LYS A 2 -11.94 -42.48 -24.33
C LYS A 2 -11.47 -42.71 -22.86
N ILE A 3 -12.07 -41.96 -21.94
CA ILE A 3 -12.83 -42.40 -20.75
C ILE A 3 -12.27 -43.56 -19.89
N CYS A 4 -12.04 -43.29 -18.60
CA CYS A 4 -12.43 -44.15 -17.47
C CYS A 4 -12.63 -43.32 -16.18
N LEU A 5 -13.43 -43.83 -15.24
CA LEU A 5 -13.82 -43.17 -13.98
C LEU A 5 -13.26 -43.92 -12.74
N ILE A 6 -13.02 -43.15 -11.67
CA ILE A 6 -13.16 -43.47 -10.23
C ILE A 6 -12.63 -44.82 -9.72
N ALA A 7 -11.61 -44.76 -8.84
CA ALA A 7 -11.64 -45.34 -7.48
C ALA A 7 -10.31 -45.10 -6.72
N GLY A 8 -10.37 -44.62 -5.48
CA GLY A 8 -9.21 -44.65 -4.56
C GLY A 8 -9.05 -43.43 -3.64
N ALA A 9 -9.82 -43.36 -2.55
CA ALA A 9 -9.48 -42.50 -1.41
C ALA A 9 -8.43 -43.19 -0.50
N LEU A 10 -7.88 -42.43 0.47
CA LEU A 10 -6.87 -42.82 1.47
C LEU A 10 -5.42 -42.98 0.97
N LEU A 11 -4.71 -41.84 0.91
CA LEU A 11 -3.39 -41.69 1.53
C LEU A 11 -3.13 -40.20 1.79
N VAL A 12 -2.82 -39.84 3.04
CA VAL A 12 -2.51 -38.46 3.46
C VAL A 12 -1.01 -38.22 3.40
N PRO A 13 -0.61 -37.06 2.84
CA PRO A 13 0.37 -36.16 3.46
C PRO A 13 -0.26 -34.76 3.63
N THR A 14 -0.39 -34.15 4.81
CA THR A 14 0.70 -33.61 5.66
C THR A 14 1.83 -32.96 4.84
N PHE A 15 1.58 -31.77 4.29
CA PHE A 15 2.57 -30.70 4.06
C PHE A 15 1.83 -29.42 3.61
N PHE A 16 1.23 -28.71 4.57
CA PHE A 16 1.01 -27.26 4.49
C PHE A 16 1.62 -26.68 5.76
N CYS A 17 2.61 -25.81 5.58
CA CYS A 17 3.33 -25.12 6.62
C CYS A 17 3.88 -23.84 5.96
N GLY A 18 3.01 -22.85 5.79
CA GLY A 18 3.47 -21.48 5.55
C GLY A 18 4.08 -20.96 6.84
N GLN A 19 5.21 -20.27 6.72
CA GLN A 19 5.86 -19.59 7.85
C GLN A 19 5.69 -18.09 7.64
N PHE A 20 5.10 -17.42 8.63
CA PHE A 20 4.80 -15.99 8.59
C PHE A 20 5.90 -15.24 9.35
N ASP A 21 6.92 -14.85 8.59
CA ASP A 21 8.22 -14.40 9.09
C ASP A 21 8.35 -12.87 9.06
N GLN A 22 7.93 -12.22 10.15
CA GLN A 22 7.98 -10.75 10.27
C GLN A 22 9.17 -10.28 11.10
N THR A 23 9.89 -9.23 10.65
CA THR A 23 11.09 -8.72 11.35
C THR A 23 10.85 -7.36 12.01
N TYR A 24 10.94 -7.32 13.34
CA TYR A 24 10.78 -6.13 14.17
C TYR A 24 12.14 -5.49 14.46
N LEU A 25 12.33 -4.22 14.12
CA LEU A 25 13.59 -3.48 14.33
C LEU A 25 13.51 -2.51 15.51
N ASN A 26 14.41 -2.65 16.50
CA ASN A 26 14.66 -1.62 17.50
C ASN A 26 15.84 -0.74 17.06
N THR A 27 15.75 0.58 17.29
CA THR A 27 16.95 1.43 17.38
C THR A 27 17.32 1.54 18.84
N GLU A 28 18.24 0.70 19.32
CA GLU A 28 18.47 0.49 20.74
C GLU A 28 18.91 1.75 21.49
N TRP A 29 19.70 2.59 20.82
CA TRP A 29 20.10 3.92 21.25
C TRP A 29 20.74 4.68 20.08
N LYS A 30 20.87 6.00 20.23
CA LYS A 30 21.47 6.89 19.23
C LYS A 30 22.31 7.97 19.90
N PHE A 31 23.56 8.13 19.48
CA PHE A 31 24.50 9.13 19.97
C PHE A 31 24.94 10.04 18.82
N GLN A 32 24.80 11.36 19.00
CA GLN A 32 25.13 12.36 17.99
C GLN A 32 26.17 13.33 18.58
N HIS A 33 27.33 13.42 17.94
CA HIS A 33 28.47 14.21 18.39
C HIS A 33 28.81 15.29 17.38
N ALA A 34 28.43 16.54 17.69
CA ALA A 34 28.80 17.72 16.92
C ALA A 34 30.17 18.25 17.37
N TYR A 35 31.03 18.61 16.41
CA TYR A 35 32.40 19.06 16.63
C TYR A 35 32.77 20.22 15.70
N SER A 36 33.66 21.10 16.16
CA SER A 36 34.00 22.35 15.47
C SER A 36 35.31 22.25 14.67
N THR A 37 35.36 21.35 13.69
CA THR A 37 36.56 21.13 12.85
C THR A 37 36.36 21.57 11.40
N SER A 38 37.47 21.71 10.67
CA SER A 38 37.54 22.10 9.27
C SER A 38 37.78 20.93 8.30
N SER A 39 37.76 19.70 8.82
CA SER A 39 38.09 18.45 8.14
C SER A 39 37.19 17.30 8.62
N GLN A 40 37.06 16.24 7.82
CA GLN A 40 36.33 15.04 8.26
C GLN A 40 37.13 14.31 9.35
N PRO A 41 36.47 13.81 10.41
CA PRO A 41 37.13 12.99 11.40
C PRO A 41 37.49 11.65 10.78
N HIS A 42 38.54 11.03 11.31
CA HIS A 42 38.67 9.58 11.18
C HIS A 42 37.85 8.96 12.31
N LEU A 43 36.77 8.27 11.94
CA LEU A 43 35.90 7.53 12.83
C LEU A 43 36.42 6.09 12.97
N LEU A 44 36.46 5.61 14.20
CA LEU A 44 36.98 4.29 14.57
C LEU A 44 35.99 3.63 15.52
N GLN A 45 35.69 2.36 15.30
CA GLN A 45 34.87 1.55 16.19
C GLN A 45 35.43 0.13 16.34
N SER A 46 35.18 -0.46 17.50
CA SER A 46 35.32 -1.89 17.78
C SER A 46 34.32 -2.26 18.87
N THR A 47 33.78 -3.47 18.82
CA THR A 47 32.86 -4.07 19.81
C THR A 47 33.50 -5.23 20.56
N ASN A 48 33.05 -5.48 21.80
CA ASN A 48 33.46 -6.65 22.59
C ASN A 48 32.37 -7.73 22.66
N LEU A 49 32.68 -8.88 23.25
CA LEU A 49 31.75 -10.01 23.38
C LEU A 49 30.57 -9.69 24.31
N SER A 50 30.73 -8.71 25.20
CA SER A 50 29.66 -8.12 26.03
C SER A 50 28.81 -7.06 25.31
N GLY A 51 29.06 -6.79 24.02
CA GLY A 51 28.31 -5.82 23.20
C GLY A 51 28.62 -4.35 23.48
N ASN A 52 29.63 -4.03 24.30
CA ASN A 52 30.06 -2.65 24.51
C ASN A 52 30.82 -2.15 23.27
N LEU A 53 30.57 -0.90 22.90
CA LEU A 53 31.28 -0.20 21.83
C LEU A 53 32.44 0.61 22.40
N LEU A 54 33.63 0.49 21.82
CA LEU A 54 34.67 1.51 21.93
C LEU A 54 34.75 2.31 20.63
N GLN A 55 34.34 3.57 20.68
CA GLN A 55 34.47 4.51 19.57
C GLN A 55 35.65 5.46 19.78
N GLY A 56 36.28 5.89 18.68
CA GLY A 56 37.27 6.96 18.63
C GLY A 56 36.91 8.00 17.58
N ILE A 57 36.90 9.28 17.98
CA ILE A 57 36.69 10.44 17.10
C ILE A 57 37.96 11.31 17.14
N TRP A 58 38.68 11.39 16.02
CA TRP A 58 39.86 12.23 15.91
C TRP A 58 39.52 13.67 15.47
N GLN A 59 39.72 14.63 16.38
CA GLN A 59 39.59 16.07 16.12
C GLN A 59 40.94 16.65 15.66
N VAL A 60 41.11 16.75 14.33
CA VAL A 60 42.35 17.18 13.67
C VAL A 60 42.81 18.57 14.14
N ASP A 61 41.90 19.55 14.24
CA ASP A 61 42.23 20.93 14.60
C ASP A 61 42.63 21.11 16.10
N ASN A 62 42.44 20.08 16.93
CA ASN A 62 42.70 20.11 18.38
C ASN A 62 43.82 19.14 18.82
N ASP A 63 44.45 18.39 17.90
CA ASP A 63 45.40 17.31 18.22
C ASP A 63 44.84 16.28 19.23
N LEU A 64 43.52 15.99 19.15
CA LEU A 64 42.80 15.22 20.16
C LEU A 64 42.08 14.00 19.58
N LEU A 65 42.27 12.84 20.19
CA LEU A 65 41.46 11.64 19.98
C LEU A 65 40.50 11.50 21.18
N ILE A 66 39.21 11.76 20.96
CA ILE A 66 38.17 11.50 21.94
C ILE A 66 37.81 10.02 21.85
N LEU A 67 37.99 9.28 22.93
CA LEU A 67 37.61 7.87 23.05
C LEU A 67 36.46 7.74 24.03
N THR A 68 35.39 7.08 23.62
CA THR A 68 34.21 6.85 24.45
C THR A 68 33.89 5.36 24.44
N CYS A 69 33.85 4.74 25.61
CA CYS A 69 33.26 3.42 25.74
C CYS A 69 31.78 3.56 26.10
N LEU A 70 30.91 3.11 25.20
CA LEU A 70 29.50 2.95 25.46
C LEU A 70 29.24 1.50 25.90
N SER A 71 28.39 1.31 26.89
CA SER A 71 27.79 0.01 27.17
C SER A 71 26.99 -0.48 25.96
N ALA A 72 26.62 -1.77 25.93
CA ALA A 72 25.63 -2.28 24.98
C ALA A 72 24.31 -1.48 25.01
N GLN A 73 23.97 -0.87 26.14
CA GLN A 73 22.78 -0.03 26.36
C GLN A 73 22.97 1.45 25.96
N GLY A 74 24.16 1.85 25.51
CA GLY A 74 24.44 3.21 25.03
C GLY A 74 24.87 4.19 26.13
N ASP A 75 24.81 3.81 27.41
CA ASP A 75 25.39 4.59 28.50
C ASP A 75 26.90 4.74 28.31
N ALA A 76 27.42 5.96 28.40
CA ALA A 76 28.85 6.22 28.43
C ALA A 76 29.47 5.71 29.75
N LEU A 77 30.13 4.55 29.68
CA LEU A 77 30.88 3.96 30.80
C LEU A 77 32.05 4.86 31.18
N TRP A 78 32.73 5.41 30.17
CA TRP A 78 33.74 6.45 30.30
C TRP A 78 33.96 7.19 28.98
N GLN A 79 34.49 8.42 29.08
CA GLN A 79 35.07 9.15 27.96
C GLN A 79 36.46 9.65 28.37
N HIS A 80 37.45 9.48 27.49
CA HIS A 80 38.80 9.99 27.67
C HIS A 80 39.29 10.79 26.46
N ASP A 81 39.67 12.03 26.74
CA ASP A 81 40.27 12.97 25.82
C ASP A 81 41.79 12.66 25.72
N ILE A 82 42.19 11.78 24.78
CA ILE A 82 43.60 11.39 24.60
C ILE A 82 44.29 12.34 23.62
N PHE A 83 45.29 13.08 24.10
CA PHE A 83 46.15 13.91 23.26
C PHE A 83 46.93 13.05 22.25
N TRP A 84 46.86 13.42 20.98
CA TRP A 84 47.31 12.66 19.81
C TRP A 84 48.02 13.57 18.78
N GLU A 85 48.99 14.33 19.29
CA GLU A 85 49.78 15.36 18.58
C GLU A 85 50.25 14.93 17.18
N ASN A 86 49.85 15.68 16.15
CA ASN A 86 50.22 15.55 14.74
C ASN A 86 50.12 14.12 14.17
N GLY A 87 49.21 13.30 14.71
CA GLY A 87 49.04 11.92 14.28
C GLY A 87 48.47 11.76 12.88
N GLN A 88 48.73 10.61 12.27
CA GLN A 88 48.09 10.18 11.01
C GLN A 88 47.70 8.72 11.14
N TYR A 89 46.40 8.46 10.98
CA TYR A 89 45.73 7.19 11.24
C TYR A 89 45.86 6.68 12.67
N ALA A 90 44.73 6.29 13.23
CA ALA A 90 44.64 5.38 14.35
C ALA A 90 43.70 4.22 13.96
N THR A 91 43.76 3.12 14.71
CA THR A 91 42.88 1.96 14.63
C THR A 91 42.66 1.42 16.04
N ILE A 92 41.51 0.80 16.27
CA ILE A 92 41.06 0.31 17.58
C ILE A 92 40.75 -1.18 17.44
N GLU A 93 41.23 -1.99 18.39
CA GLU A 93 40.91 -3.43 18.46
C GLU A 93 40.69 -3.81 19.93
N LEU A 94 39.53 -4.38 20.24
CA LEU A 94 39.22 -4.85 21.60
C LEU A 94 39.86 -6.22 21.86
N LEU A 95 40.57 -6.34 22.98
CA LEU A 95 41.31 -7.55 23.36
C LEU A 95 40.42 -8.59 24.06
N ASN A 96 39.35 -8.11 24.69
CA ASN A 96 38.37 -8.80 25.52
C ASN A 96 37.44 -7.72 26.12
N ASP A 97 36.45 -8.14 26.90
CA ASP A 97 35.46 -7.25 27.49
C ASP A 97 36.03 -6.15 28.40
N ASN A 98 37.25 -6.35 28.92
CA ASN A 98 37.88 -5.49 29.93
C ASN A 98 39.22 -4.88 29.47
N SER A 99 39.54 -4.88 28.17
CA SER A 99 40.70 -4.11 27.66
C SER A 99 40.70 -3.87 26.15
N ALA A 100 41.26 -2.73 25.76
CA ALA A 100 41.33 -2.28 24.36
C ALA A 100 42.75 -1.93 23.95
N LEU A 101 43.03 -2.03 22.65
CA LEU A 101 44.19 -1.43 22.00
C LEU A 101 43.79 -0.23 21.16
N ILE A 102 44.60 0.83 21.20
CA ILE A 102 44.59 1.89 20.18
C ILE A 102 45.99 1.95 19.57
N ALA A 103 46.06 1.66 18.28
CA ALA A 103 47.26 1.73 17.46
C ALA A 103 47.20 2.95 16.53
N GLY A 104 48.34 3.48 16.11
CA GLY A 104 48.40 4.53 15.08
C GLY A 104 49.78 5.18 14.96
N SER A 105 49.85 6.40 14.41
CA SER A 105 51.03 7.27 14.53
C SER A 105 50.73 8.55 15.32
N ALA A 106 51.68 9.00 16.13
CA ALA A 106 51.62 10.27 16.86
C ALA A 106 53.03 10.87 17.04
N TYR A 107 53.13 12.18 17.27
CA TYR A 107 54.38 12.88 17.55
C TYR A 107 54.93 12.51 18.93
N HIS A 108 56.24 12.21 19.01
CA HIS A 108 56.91 11.92 20.27
C HIS A 108 57.96 12.98 20.59
N GLN A 109 57.70 13.81 21.60
CA GLN A 109 58.47 15.03 21.88
C GLN A 109 59.98 14.78 22.14
N ASP A 110 60.34 13.71 22.86
CA ASP A 110 61.77 13.35 23.08
C ASP A 110 62.53 12.91 21.81
N PHE A 111 61.83 12.44 20.77
CA PHE A 111 62.44 12.05 19.48
C PHE A 111 62.30 13.13 18.40
N GLY A 112 61.35 14.06 18.57
CA GLY A 112 61.11 15.18 17.66
C GLY A 112 60.42 14.81 16.34
N ASN A 113 59.84 13.61 16.23
CA ASN A 113 59.17 13.11 15.04
C ASN A 113 57.98 12.18 15.34
N ASN A 114 57.20 11.85 14.31
CA ASN A 114 56.11 10.88 14.41
C ASN A 114 56.65 9.46 14.61
N ARG A 115 55.99 8.72 15.49
CA ARG A 115 56.32 7.36 15.91
C ARG A 115 55.03 6.53 15.94
N ALA A 116 55.17 5.23 15.71
CA ALA A 116 54.06 4.31 15.87
C ALA A 116 53.77 4.18 17.37
N ARG A 117 52.50 4.35 17.74
CA ARG A 117 52.02 4.38 19.13
C ARG A 117 50.99 3.27 19.29
N LEU A 118 51.20 2.41 20.29
CA LEU A 118 50.24 1.41 20.74
C LEU A 118 49.92 1.70 22.21
N LEU A 119 48.66 2.00 22.51
CA LEU A 119 48.12 2.06 23.86
C LEU A 119 47.43 0.74 24.18
N LYS A 120 47.49 0.33 25.45
CA LYS A 120 46.47 -0.54 26.04
C LYS A 120 45.70 0.21 27.11
N MET A 121 44.38 0.19 27.01
CA MET A 121 43.46 0.70 28.02
C MET A 121 42.80 -0.46 28.75
N SER A 122 42.52 -0.25 30.03
CA SER A 122 41.67 -1.10 30.86
C SER A 122 40.19 -0.88 30.53
N GLY A 123 39.32 -1.80 30.98
CA GLY A 123 37.87 -1.68 30.83
C GLY A 123 37.28 -0.45 31.52
N ASP A 124 37.96 0.09 32.55
CA ASP A 124 37.59 1.32 33.26
C ASP A 124 38.09 2.60 32.55
N GLY A 125 38.78 2.47 31.41
CA GLY A 125 39.29 3.58 30.59
C GLY A 125 40.69 4.08 30.96
N ASP A 126 41.21 3.72 32.14
CA ASP A 126 42.60 4.01 32.52
C ASP A 126 43.60 3.35 31.55
N ILE A 127 44.60 4.12 31.10
CA ILE A 127 45.71 3.62 30.26
C ILE A 127 46.61 2.72 31.13
N GLU A 128 46.63 1.41 30.85
CA GLU A 128 47.51 0.47 31.55
C GLU A 128 48.98 0.66 31.15
N TRP A 129 49.22 0.83 29.84
CA TRP A 129 50.54 1.10 29.29
C TRP A 129 50.50 1.81 27.94
N THR A 130 51.62 2.47 27.59
CA THR A 130 51.88 2.99 26.25
C THR A 130 53.19 2.40 25.74
N LEU A 131 53.13 1.70 24.61
CA LEU A 131 54.29 1.29 23.84
C LEU A 131 54.48 2.28 22.67
N TRP A 132 55.69 2.80 22.56
CA TRP A 132 56.12 3.61 21.41
C TRP A 132 57.13 2.82 20.58
N SER A 133 57.10 3.00 19.27
CA SER A 133 58.10 2.43 18.36
C SER A 133 59.50 2.86 18.75
N SER A 134 60.42 1.90 18.85
CA SER A 134 61.81 2.14 19.22
C SER A 134 62.56 3.04 18.20
N THR A 135 63.77 3.47 18.56
CA THR A 135 64.64 4.32 17.74
C THR A 135 64.73 3.88 16.29
N ASP A 136 64.79 2.57 16.07
CA ASP A 136 65.15 1.94 14.80
C ASP A 136 64.01 2.01 13.75
N TRP A 137 62.83 2.49 14.16
CA TRP A 137 61.62 2.61 13.33
C TRP A 137 61.22 4.11 13.32
N GLU A 138 61.83 4.89 12.42
CA GLU A 138 61.61 6.34 12.29
C GLU A 138 60.44 6.67 11.36
N ASN A 139 59.70 7.75 11.68
CA ASN A 139 58.50 8.19 10.95
C ASN A 139 57.56 7.03 10.63
N SER A 140 57.26 6.22 11.65
CA SER A 140 56.54 4.97 11.49
C SER A 140 55.06 5.08 11.87
N THR A 141 54.22 4.37 11.13
CA THR A 141 52.77 4.29 11.34
C THR A 141 52.35 2.82 11.42
N ILE A 142 51.51 2.47 12.39
CA ILE A 142 50.88 1.15 12.44
C ILE A 142 49.86 1.07 11.32
N THR A 143 49.99 0.11 10.42
CA THR A 143 49.11 -0.05 9.24
C THR A 143 48.00 -1.07 9.47
N ALA A 144 48.24 -2.06 10.33
CA ALA A 144 47.24 -3.03 10.76
C ALA A 144 47.64 -3.66 12.11
N LEU A 145 46.67 -4.27 12.77
CA LEU A 145 46.74 -4.89 14.10
C LEU A 145 45.96 -6.21 14.03
N SER A 146 46.34 -7.23 14.82
CA SER A 146 45.59 -8.47 14.97
C SER A 146 45.99 -9.22 16.25
N VAL A 147 45.00 -9.57 17.06
CA VAL A 147 45.15 -10.40 18.26
C VAL A 147 45.05 -11.89 17.92
N ALA A 148 46.08 -12.66 18.26
CA ALA A 148 46.20 -14.07 17.84
C ALA A 148 45.77 -15.09 18.89
N ASP A 149 45.92 -14.70 20.17
CA ASP A 149 45.47 -15.39 21.37
C ASP A 149 45.53 -14.42 22.56
N SER A 150 45.01 -14.83 23.71
CA SER A 150 44.98 -14.04 24.96
C SER A 150 46.37 -13.76 25.61
N SER A 151 47.48 -14.00 24.91
CA SER A 151 48.84 -13.67 25.35
C SER A 151 49.60 -12.75 24.41
N ARG A 152 49.23 -12.68 23.12
CA ARG A 152 50.03 -12.00 22.07
C ARG A 152 49.22 -11.13 21.12
N ILE A 153 49.74 -9.92 20.95
CA ILE A 153 49.30 -8.89 20.00
C ILE A 153 50.28 -8.89 18.84
N TRP A 154 49.80 -8.94 17.60
CA TRP A 154 50.61 -8.74 16.41
C TRP A 154 50.24 -7.41 15.75
N LEU A 155 51.24 -6.66 15.30
CA LEU A 155 51.02 -5.38 14.62
C LEU A 155 51.98 -5.22 13.45
N THR A 156 51.56 -4.49 12.42
CA THR A 156 52.44 -4.12 11.30
C THR A 156 52.71 -2.63 11.29
N THR A 157 53.97 -2.26 11.03
CA THR A 157 54.33 -0.87 10.74
C THR A 157 54.83 -0.70 9.32
N THR A 158 54.65 0.51 8.81
CA THR A 158 55.53 1.07 7.79
C THR A 158 56.41 2.13 8.43
N GLY A 159 57.65 2.29 7.98
CA GLY A 159 58.58 3.29 8.51
C GLY A 159 59.69 3.62 7.51
N TRP A 160 60.25 4.84 7.61
CA TRP A 160 61.29 5.30 6.70
C TRP A 160 62.70 5.01 7.24
N THR A 161 63.33 3.96 6.72
CA THR A 161 64.74 3.67 6.97
C THR A 161 65.60 4.48 5.98
N GLY A 162 65.83 5.75 6.31
CA GLY A 162 66.59 6.67 5.47
C GLY A 162 65.79 7.16 4.25
N SER A 163 65.96 6.53 3.10
CA SER A 163 65.26 6.87 1.84
C SER A 163 64.43 5.72 1.27
N THR A 164 64.17 4.69 2.08
CA THR A 164 63.38 3.51 1.73
C THR A 164 62.29 3.37 2.79
N LEU A 165 61.03 3.24 2.36
CA LEU A 165 59.97 2.81 3.26
C LEU A 165 60.06 1.29 3.39
N GLU A 166 60.08 0.80 4.62
CA GLU A 166 60.15 -0.62 4.96
C GLU A 166 58.89 -1.03 5.72
N GLY A 167 58.41 -2.24 5.44
CA GLY A 167 57.39 -2.91 6.23
C GLY A 167 58.00 -3.75 7.33
N ARG A 168 57.35 -3.77 8.50
CA ARG A 168 57.76 -4.60 9.65
C ARG A 168 56.55 -5.20 10.36
N CYS A 169 56.72 -6.39 10.89
CA CYS A 169 55.75 -7.08 11.76
C CYS A 169 56.35 -7.17 13.16
N HIS A 170 55.55 -6.96 14.21
CA HIS A 170 56.02 -6.97 15.59
C HIS A 170 55.07 -7.82 16.45
N THR A 171 55.62 -8.50 17.45
CA THR A 171 54.84 -9.17 18.52
C THR A 171 55.01 -8.39 19.81
N VAL A 172 53.90 -8.12 20.49
CA VAL A 172 53.85 -7.41 21.77
C VAL A 172 53.07 -8.26 22.76
N GLY A 173 53.61 -8.43 23.97
CA GLY A 173 52.93 -9.08 25.07
C GLY A 173 51.79 -8.20 25.62
N TYR A 174 50.78 -8.81 26.22
CA TYR A 174 49.68 -8.08 26.87
C TYR A 174 50.12 -7.18 28.05
N ASP A 175 51.37 -7.29 28.49
CA ASP A 175 52.06 -6.46 29.48
C ASP A 175 52.77 -5.22 28.88
N GLY A 176 52.69 -5.03 27.56
CA GLY A 176 53.30 -3.90 26.84
C GLY A 176 54.75 -4.11 26.44
N VAL A 177 55.33 -5.29 26.71
CA VAL A 177 56.70 -5.61 26.32
C VAL A 177 56.72 -6.06 24.86
N ALA A 178 57.44 -5.33 24.00
CA ALA A 178 57.73 -5.78 22.64
C ALA A 178 58.62 -7.03 22.69
N GLU A 179 58.11 -8.17 22.21
CA GLU A 179 58.82 -9.45 22.25
C GLU A 179 59.76 -9.63 21.04
N ASN A 180 59.27 -9.35 19.82
CA ASN A 180 60.04 -9.52 18.58
C ASN A 180 59.70 -8.45 17.54
N THR A 181 60.54 -8.32 16.53
CA THR A 181 60.32 -7.50 15.33
C THR A 181 60.92 -8.21 14.12
N PHE A 182 60.16 -8.25 13.03
CA PHE A 182 60.45 -8.97 11.79
C PHE A 182 60.39 -7.97 10.63
N GLY A 183 61.28 -8.10 9.64
CA GLY A 183 61.13 -7.40 8.37
C GLY A 183 60.01 -8.03 7.53
N ILE A 184 59.41 -7.24 6.63
CA ILE A 184 58.45 -7.70 5.63
C ILE A 184 58.84 -7.07 4.28
N GLN A 185 58.73 -7.83 3.21
CA GLN A 185 58.91 -7.28 1.87
C GLN A 185 57.67 -6.50 1.37
N GLY A 186 57.71 -5.17 1.51
CA GLY A 186 56.70 -4.20 1.00
C GLY A 186 56.03 -3.38 2.11
N ILE A 187 55.03 -2.57 1.77
CA ILE A 187 54.08 -1.97 2.72
C ILE A 187 53.12 -3.07 3.19
N PRO A 188 53.09 -3.46 4.47
CA PRO A 188 51.99 -4.23 5.02
C PRO A 188 50.68 -3.44 4.98
N VAL A 189 49.67 -4.01 4.34
CA VAL A 189 48.31 -3.43 4.18
C VAL A 189 47.32 -4.05 5.16
N SER A 190 47.51 -5.33 5.52
CA SER A 190 46.68 -6.06 6.48
C SER A 190 47.50 -7.15 7.17
N ILE A 191 47.21 -7.41 8.45
CA ILE A 191 47.75 -8.53 9.23
C ILE A 191 46.62 -9.40 9.77
N ALA A 192 46.88 -10.69 9.78
CA ALA A 192 45.96 -11.74 10.20
C ALA A 192 46.71 -12.76 11.05
N ALA A 193 46.34 -12.93 12.32
CA ALA A 193 47.10 -13.75 13.25
C ALA A 193 46.27 -14.89 13.87
N ILE A 194 46.94 -16.02 14.15
CA ILE A 194 46.37 -17.24 14.74
C ILE A 194 47.45 -17.87 15.61
N GLN A 195 47.30 -17.84 16.94
CA GLN A 195 48.28 -18.33 17.90
C GLN A 195 49.71 -17.77 17.61
N ASN A 196 50.67 -18.65 17.36
CA ASN A 196 52.07 -18.33 17.05
C ASN A 196 52.33 -18.07 15.55
N GLN A 197 51.35 -17.61 14.78
CA GLN A 197 51.53 -17.28 13.37
C GLN A 197 50.83 -15.97 13.02
N ALA A 198 51.53 -15.11 12.30
CA ALA A 198 50.89 -14.02 11.54
C ALA A 198 51.06 -14.25 10.05
N LYS A 199 50.14 -13.69 9.28
CA LYS A 199 50.14 -13.62 7.83
C LYS A 199 49.97 -12.15 7.51
N VAL A 200 50.82 -11.60 6.65
CA VAL A 200 50.81 -10.17 6.33
C VAL A 200 50.74 -9.99 4.82
N MET A 201 49.70 -9.34 4.36
CA MET A 201 49.61 -8.97 2.94
C MET A 201 50.36 -7.66 2.72
N SER A 202 51.29 -7.64 1.76
CA SER A 202 52.09 -6.46 1.44
C SER A 202 51.88 -5.94 0.02
N GLY A 203 51.48 -4.67 -0.08
CA GLY A 203 51.50 -3.89 -1.30
C GLY A 203 52.81 -3.11 -1.43
N TRP A 204 53.03 -2.46 -2.57
CA TRP A 204 54.21 -1.64 -2.90
C TRP A 204 55.57 -2.35 -2.89
N THR A 205 56.35 -2.11 -3.94
CA THR A 205 57.80 -2.31 -3.95
C THR A 205 58.46 -1.03 -4.45
N ALA A 206 59.77 -0.90 -4.31
CA ALA A 206 60.50 0.31 -4.71
C ALA A 206 60.37 0.68 -6.21
N ASP A 207 59.89 -0.26 -7.05
CA ASP A 207 59.71 -0.09 -8.49
C ASP A 207 58.26 0.32 -8.90
N GLY A 208 57.29 0.35 -7.98
CA GLY A 208 55.95 0.91 -8.25
C GLY A 208 54.76 0.28 -7.52
N PHE A 209 53.56 0.79 -7.82
CA PHE A 209 52.27 0.21 -7.42
C PHE A 209 52.00 -1.08 -8.20
N ILE A 210 52.51 -2.21 -7.68
CA ILE A 210 52.19 -3.54 -8.20
C ILE A 210 51.91 -4.44 -6.99
N PHE A 211 50.63 -4.67 -6.71
CA PHE A 211 50.22 -5.65 -5.70
C PHE A 211 50.45 -7.05 -6.27
N LYS A 212 51.43 -7.77 -5.70
CA LYS A 212 51.92 -9.05 -6.26
C LYS A 212 52.30 -10.10 -5.23
N ARG A 213 52.30 -9.78 -3.93
CA ARG A 213 52.89 -10.65 -2.90
C ARG A 213 52.02 -10.74 -1.65
N LEU A 214 52.02 -11.92 -1.06
CA LEU A 214 51.41 -12.25 0.22
C LEU A 214 52.47 -12.97 1.05
N SER A 215 52.75 -12.47 2.27
CA SER A 215 53.95 -12.84 3.02
C SER A 215 53.57 -13.51 4.34
N LYS A 216 53.94 -14.78 4.51
CA LYS A 216 53.73 -15.49 5.79
C LYS A 216 54.79 -15.09 6.81
N VAL A 217 54.41 -14.87 8.07
CA VAL A 217 55.34 -14.61 9.19
C VAL A 217 55.10 -15.66 10.28
N HIS A 218 55.68 -16.84 10.10
CA HIS A 218 55.52 -17.97 11.01
C HIS A 218 56.54 -17.93 12.17
N PHE A 219 56.09 -18.20 13.41
CA PHE A 219 56.94 -18.33 14.60
C PHE A 219 56.89 -19.76 15.16
N GLU A 220 57.96 -20.53 14.95
CA GLU A 220 58.27 -21.71 15.74
C GLU A 220 59.61 -21.53 16.47
N GLN A 221 59.59 -21.70 17.81
CA GLN A 221 60.78 -21.69 18.68
C GLN A 221 61.76 -20.51 18.50
N GLY A 222 61.28 -19.34 18.09
CA GLY A 222 62.11 -18.15 17.87
C GLY A 222 62.82 -18.07 16.51
N VAL A 223 62.37 -18.85 15.51
CA VAL A 223 62.86 -18.76 14.14
C VAL A 223 61.78 -18.15 13.24
N GLN A 224 62.11 -17.04 12.58
CA GLN A 224 61.29 -16.47 11.50
C GLN A 224 61.38 -17.38 10.26
N GLN A 225 60.23 -17.82 9.75
CA GLN A 225 60.09 -18.19 8.34
C GLN A 225 59.20 -17.18 7.63
N GLU A 226 59.81 -16.43 6.71
CA GLU A 226 59.13 -15.63 5.70
C GLU A 226 58.85 -16.52 4.49
N LEU A 227 57.58 -16.63 4.09
CA LEU A 227 57.17 -17.32 2.87
C LEU A 227 56.44 -16.30 1.98
N ASP A 228 57.18 -15.74 1.03
CA ASP A 228 56.63 -14.89 -0.02
C ASP A 228 55.90 -15.76 -1.06
N ILE A 229 54.61 -15.52 -1.22
CA ILE A 229 53.81 -16.10 -2.30
C ILE A 229 53.56 -15.01 -3.33
N GLU A 230 54.22 -15.15 -4.47
CA GLU A 230 54.01 -14.29 -5.63
C GLU A 230 52.72 -14.70 -6.34
N LEU A 231 51.74 -13.78 -6.35
CA LEU A 231 50.44 -13.99 -6.94
C LEU A 231 50.57 -14.24 -8.47
N PRO A 232 49.84 -15.21 -9.06
CA PRO A 232 50.06 -15.64 -10.45
C PRO A 232 49.58 -14.65 -11.54
N PHE A 233 49.34 -13.38 -11.19
CA PHE A 233 48.79 -12.31 -12.03
C PHE A 233 49.33 -10.94 -11.56
N GLU A 234 49.21 -9.93 -12.42
CA GLU A 234 49.38 -8.54 -12.00
C GLU A 234 48.00 -8.00 -11.62
N LEU A 235 47.83 -7.47 -10.40
CA LEU A 235 46.60 -6.78 -10.01
C LEU A 235 46.53 -5.42 -10.74
N PRO A 236 45.57 -5.19 -11.67
CA PRO A 236 45.68 -4.06 -12.60
C PRO A 236 45.45 -2.68 -11.98
N GLU A 237 44.52 -2.56 -11.02
CA GLU A 237 44.04 -1.26 -10.54
C GLU A 237 44.06 -1.11 -9.01
N GLY A 238 43.79 -2.15 -8.22
CA GLY A 238 43.97 -2.11 -6.76
C GLY A 238 43.27 -3.24 -6.00
N ILE A 239 43.68 -3.45 -4.74
CA ILE A 239 42.96 -4.29 -3.77
C ILE A 239 41.84 -3.45 -3.16
N ALA A 240 40.62 -3.99 -3.13
CA ALA A 240 39.43 -3.34 -2.58
C ALA A 240 39.22 -3.67 -1.09
N GLY A 241 39.62 -4.87 -0.66
CA GLY A 241 39.41 -5.36 0.70
C GLY A 241 39.97 -6.76 0.93
N ILE A 242 40.17 -7.08 2.21
CA ILE A 242 40.68 -8.37 2.70
C ILE A 242 39.86 -8.73 3.95
N HIS A 243 39.35 -9.95 4.02
CA HIS A 243 38.60 -10.47 5.16
C HIS A 243 39.23 -11.77 5.71
N GLN A 244 39.17 -11.98 7.02
CA GLN A 244 39.63 -13.19 7.71
C GLN A 244 38.43 -13.94 8.32
N THR A 245 38.38 -15.25 8.10
CA THR A 245 37.43 -16.17 8.73
C THR A 245 37.90 -16.65 10.10
N ASN A 246 36.95 -17.09 10.94
CA ASN A 246 37.21 -17.68 12.26
C ASN A 246 38.06 -18.97 12.22
N ASP A 247 38.05 -19.72 11.11
CA ASP A 247 38.90 -20.91 10.91
C ASP A 247 40.26 -20.59 10.26
N GLY A 248 40.45 -19.34 9.79
CA GLY A 248 41.74 -18.79 9.38
C GLY A 248 42.04 -18.80 7.90
N HIS A 249 41.05 -19.02 7.03
CA HIS A 249 41.10 -18.67 5.60
C HIS A 249 40.99 -17.15 5.41
N PHE A 250 41.40 -16.68 4.23
CA PHE A 250 41.28 -15.30 3.77
C PHE A 250 40.47 -15.22 2.51
N TYR A 251 39.70 -14.15 2.43
CA TYR A 251 39.10 -13.69 1.20
C TYR A 251 39.72 -12.35 0.80
N MET A 252 40.17 -12.26 -0.44
CA MET A 252 40.72 -11.04 -1.03
C MET A 252 39.83 -10.62 -2.19
N ILE A 253 39.53 -9.33 -2.29
CA ILE A 253 38.80 -8.72 -3.41
C ILE A 253 39.63 -7.60 -4.05
N ALA A 254 39.63 -7.54 -5.38
CA ALA A 254 40.40 -6.55 -6.13
C ALA A 254 39.73 -6.17 -7.46
N HIS A 255 40.07 -4.99 -7.99
CA HIS A 255 39.59 -4.52 -9.29
C HIS A 255 40.43 -5.09 -10.44
N THR A 256 39.77 -5.52 -11.50
CA THR A 256 40.40 -6.00 -12.74
C THR A 256 39.63 -5.51 -13.97
N LEU A 257 40.26 -5.58 -15.15
CA LEU A 257 39.65 -5.19 -16.43
C LEU A 257 39.41 -6.42 -17.30
N ILE A 258 38.15 -6.63 -17.72
CA ILE A 258 37.75 -7.75 -18.58
C ILE A 258 36.96 -7.20 -19.77
N ALA A 259 37.42 -7.53 -20.98
CA ALA A 259 36.92 -7.02 -22.27
C ALA A 259 36.90 -5.48 -22.46
N GLY A 260 37.26 -4.69 -21.44
CA GLY A 260 37.20 -3.22 -21.41
C GLY A 260 36.41 -2.67 -20.22
N ASN A 261 35.62 -3.51 -19.56
CA ASN A 261 34.82 -3.18 -18.39
C ASN A 261 35.60 -3.47 -17.10
N GLN A 262 35.25 -2.79 -16.01
CA GLN A 262 35.74 -3.14 -14.67
C GLN A 262 34.93 -4.29 -14.08
N ALA A 263 35.64 -5.24 -13.46
CA ALA A 263 35.12 -6.43 -12.83
C ALA A 263 35.83 -6.65 -11.48
N ILE A 264 35.22 -7.45 -10.61
CA ILE A 264 35.77 -7.75 -9.28
C ILE A 264 36.34 -9.17 -9.31
N GLN A 265 37.61 -9.29 -8.97
CA GLN A 265 38.29 -10.57 -8.83
C GLN A 265 38.37 -10.97 -7.35
N VAL A 266 38.07 -12.23 -7.08
CA VAL A 266 37.98 -12.83 -5.75
C VAL A 266 38.96 -14.00 -5.63
N TRP A 267 39.59 -14.15 -4.47
CA TRP A 267 40.41 -15.30 -4.10
C TRP A 267 40.04 -15.82 -2.71
N LYS A 268 39.94 -17.15 -2.58
CA LYS A 268 40.00 -17.83 -1.29
C LYS A 268 41.41 -18.38 -1.07
N ILE A 269 41.96 -18.14 0.12
CA ILE A 269 43.33 -18.50 0.48
C ILE A 269 43.31 -19.18 1.85
N ASN A 270 43.79 -20.42 1.95
CA ASN A 270 43.66 -21.21 3.18
C ASN A 270 44.65 -20.81 4.30
N PRO A 271 44.53 -21.36 5.53
CA PRO A 271 45.46 -21.07 6.62
C PRO A 271 46.93 -21.39 6.32
N GLN A 272 47.21 -22.24 5.31
CA GLN A 272 48.54 -22.59 4.83
C GLN A 272 49.10 -21.51 3.87
N LEU A 273 48.23 -20.65 3.33
CA LEU A 273 48.43 -19.64 2.28
C LEU A 273 48.44 -20.16 0.84
N GLU A 274 47.92 -21.36 0.60
CA GLU A 274 47.66 -21.83 -0.76
C GLU A 274 46.32 -21.25 -1.25
N ILE A 275 46.22 -20.90 -2.54
CA ILE A 275 44.96 -20.44 -3.14
C ILE A 275 44.08 -21.67 -3.35
N ASP A 276 42.91 -21.71 -2.69
CA ASP A 276 41.94 -22.80 -2.87
C ASP A 276 41.20 -22.62 -4.21
N TRP A 277 40.69 -21.42 -4.46
CA TRP A 277 39.98 -21.06 -5.69
C TRP A 277 40.05 -19.57 -6.01
N THR A 278 39.67 -19.23 -7.24
CA THR A 278 39.55 -17.86 -7.77
C THR A 278 38.25 -17.70 -8.55
N ASN A 279 37.47 -16.66 -8.27
CA ASN A 279 36.20 -16.36 -8.95
C ASN A 279 36.19 -14.89 -9.42
N THR A 280 35.38 -14.57 -10.41
CA THR A 280 35.28 -13.25 -11.06
C THR A 280 33.82 -12.81 -11.11
N ILE A 281 33.47 -11.73 -10.40
CA ILE A 281 32.16 -11.09 -10.47
C ILE A 281 32.21 -10.06 -11.61
N GLN A 282 31.30 -10.18 -12.58
CA GLN A 282 31.21 -9.34 -13.77
C GLN A 282 29.78 -9.32 -14.32
N GLU A 283 29.37 -8.23 -14.97
CA GLU A 283 28.08 -8.11 -15.63
C GLU A 283 28.23 -7.49 -17.04
N ALA A 284 27.38 -7.88 -17.98
CA ALA A 284 27.58 -7.69 -19.41
C ALA A 284 27.22 -6.26 -19.87
N GLY A 285 28.23 -5.40 -19.98
CA GLY A 285 28.07 -3.99 -20.34
C GLY A 285 28.17 -3.02 -19.16
N THR A 286 28.29 -3.56 -17.95
CA THR A 286 28.38 -2.83 -16.68
C THR A 286 29.83 -2.77 -16.18
N HIS A 287 30.18 -1.73 -15.45
CA HIS A 287 31.43 -1.61 -14.68
C HIS A 287 31.15 -1.89 -13.21
N LEU A 288 31.97 -2.73 -12.55
CA LEU A 288 31.81 -3.09 -11.13
C LEU A 288 33.05 -2.69 -10.30
N ILE A 289 32.82 -2.03 -9.16
CA ILE A 289 33.82 -1.70 -8.13
C ILE A 289 33.32 -2.20 -6.77
N ALA A 290 34.03 -3.14 -6.15
CA ALA A 290 33.79 -3.52 -4.76
C ALA A 290 34.26 -2.42 -3.78
N LYS A 291 33.59 -2.31 -2.64
CA LYS A 291 33.92 -1.38 -1.55
C LYS A 291 34.24 -2.10 -0.24
N ALA A 292 33.50 -3.14 0.10
CA ALA A 292 33.70 -3.90 1.35
C ALA A 292 33.33 -5.38 1.18
N VAL A 293 33.77 -6.21 2.14
CA VAL A 293 33.68 -7.67 2.10
C VAL A 293 33.57 -8.27 3.50
N ALA A 294 32.73 -9.29 3.69
CA ALA A 294 32.57 -10.04 4.94
C ALA A 294 32.21 -11.51 4.65
N SER A 295 32.35 -12.41 5.63
CA SER A 295 31.91 -13.82 5.53
C SER A 295 31.03 -14.23 6.70
N ASP A 296 30.13 -15.17 6.46
CA ASP A 296 29.42 -15.88 7.54
C ASP A 296 30.29 -16.97 8.19
N ASP A 297 29.82 -17.55 9.30
CA ASP A 297 30.50 -18.67 10.00
C ASP A 297 30.45 -20.00 9.23
N THR A 298 29.62 -20.11 8.19
CA THR A 298 29.64 -21.26 7.26
C THR A 298 30.74 -21.12 6.20
N GLY A 299 31.32 -19.93 6.08
CA GLY A 299 32.42 -19.60 5.18
C GLY A 299 31.99 -19.08 3.80
N ASN A 300 30.72 -18.72 3.57
CA ASN A 300 30.34 -18.00 2.35
C ASN A 300 30.88 -16.57 2.38
N LEU A 301 31.14 -16.00 1.22
CA LEU A 301 31.65 -14.64 1.07
C LEU A 301 30.58 -13.70 0.53
N TYR A 302 30.48 -12.51 1.11
CA TYR A 302 29.59 -11.44 0.66
C TYR A 302 30.41 -10.19 0.35
N VAL A 303 30.11 -9.55 -0.79
CA VAL A 303 30.83 -8.41 -1.34
C VAL A 303 29.81 -7.32 -1.68
N THR A 304 30.04 -6.10 -1.17
CA THR A 304 29.23 -4.92 -1.50
C THR A 304 30.05 -3.90 -2.29
N GLY A 305 29.39 -3.07 -3.08
CA GLY A 305 30.05 -2.03 -3.88
C GLY A 305 29.11 -1.26 -4.79
N VAL A 306 29.62 -0.90 -5.97
CA VAL A 306 28.92 -0.08 -6.97
C VAL A 306 29.03 -0.68 -8.37
N ALA A 307 27.92 -0.60 -9.10
CA ALA A 307 27.77 -0.97 -10.49
C ALA A 307 27.34 0.26 -11.32
N TRP A 308 27.77 0.40 -12.57
CA TRP A 308 27.18 1.39 -13.49
C TRP A 308 27.26 0.98 -14.96
N GLY A 309 26.24 1.36 -15.73
CA GLY A 309 26.13 1.13 -17.17
C GLY A 309 26.62 2.29 -18.03
N ALA A 310 26.34 2.21 -19.34
CA ALA A 310 26.73 3.22 -20.32
C ALA A 310 26.08 4.62 -20.11
N GLU A 311 25.00 4.68 -19.33
CA GLU A 311 24.27 5.93 -19.01
C GLU A 311 24.91 6.69 -17.82
N GLY A 312 25.83 6.06 -17.08
CA GLY A 312 26.59 6.69 -15.99
C GLY A 312 25.85 6.83 -14.65
N ILE A 313 24.58 6.43 -14.59
CA ILE A 313 23.85 6.20 -13.32
C ILE A 313 24.43 4.95 -12.65
N SER A 314 24.55 4.98 -11.32
CA SER A 314 25.14 3.90 -10.52
C SER A 314 24.18 3.28 -9.51
N GLU A 315 24.36 1.98 -9.30
CA GLU A 315 23.51 1.10 -8.48
C GLU A 315 24.40 0.43 -7.41
N THR A 316 23.83 0.09 -6.25
CA THR A 316 24.57 -0.71 -5.26
C THR A 316 24.69 -2.13 -5.78
N LEU A 317 25.92 -2.65 -5.83
CA LEU A 317 26.17 -4.08 -6.01
C LEU A 317 26.16 -4.77 -4.66
N LEU A 318 25.40 -5.86 -4.52
CA LEU A 318 25.57 -6.87 -3.48
C LEU A 318 25.74 -8.23 -4.15
N ALA A 319 26.76 -8.99 -3.78
CA ALA A 319 27.04 -10.32 -4.34
C ALA A 319 27.48 -11.34 -3.27
N ARG A 320 27.05 -12.58 -3.45
CA ARG A 320 27.40 -13.76 -2.64
C ARG A 320 28.21 -14.76 -3.47
N LEU A 321 29.22 -15.37 -2.84
CA LEU A 321 29.90 -16.55 -3.34
C LEU A 321 29.87 -17.65 -2.27
N GLU A 322 29.54 -18.88 -2.66
CA GLU A 322 29.68 -20.04 -1.78
C GLU A 322 31.13 -20.27 -1.31
N ILE A 323 31.30 -20.97 -0.19
CA ILE A 323 32.61 -21.40 0.36
C ILE A 323 33.54 -22.10 -0.65
N GLU A 324 33.01 -22.74 -1.69
CA GLU A 324 33.74 -23.41 -2.79
C GLU A 324 33.90 -22.54 -4.07
N GLY A 325 33.35 -21.33 -4.10
CA GLY A 325 33.54 -20.35 -5.18
C GLY A 325 32.95 -20.73 -6.54
N ASN A 326 32.01 -21.69 -6.58
CA ASN A 326 31.44 -22.22 -7.82
C ASN A 326 30.14 -21.53 -8.29
N SER A 327 29.43 -20.88 -7.37
CA SER A 327 28.26 -20.04 -7.63
C SER A 327 28.61 -18.59 -7.29
N THR A 328 28.00 -17.67 -8.03
CA THR A 328 28.02 -16.23 -7.76
C THR A 328 26.59 -15.73 -7.94
N GLU A 329 25.96 -15.34 -6.84
CA GLU A 329 24.64 -14.70 -6.83
C GLU A 329 24.85 -13.20 -6.66
N GLN A 330 24.14 -12.37 -7.43
CA GLN A 330 24.34 -10.93 -7.43
C GLN A 330 23.03 -10.16 -7.62
N ARG A 331 22.91 -9.04 -6.91
CA ARG A 331 21.76 -8.14 -6.93
C ARG A 331 22.27 -6.72 -7.13
N MET A 332 21.69 -6.01 -8.10
CA MET A 332 21.87 -4.57 -8.25
C MET A 332 20.68 -3.88 -7.58
N LEU A 333 20.94 -2.87 -6.74
CA LEU A 333 19.91 -2.12 -6.03
C LEU A 333 19.86 -0.71 -6.65
N SER A 334 18.95 -0.53 -7.60
CA SER A 334 18.68 0.77 -8.21
C SER A 334 17.85 1.64 -7.28
N HIS A 335 18.01 2.96 -7.41
CA HIS A 335 17.14 3.95 -6.78
C HIS A 335 16.52 4.80 -7.89
N GLY A 336 15.20 4.97 -7.85
CA GLY A 336 14.42 5.62 -8.92
C GLY A 336 14.82 7.08 -9.19
N GLY A 337 14.35 7.63 -10.31
CA GLY A 337 14.61 9.03 -10.69
C GLY A 337 16.03 9.32 -11.19
N GLY A 338 16.78 8.30 -11.60
CA GLY A 338 18.17 8.46 -12.09
C GLY A 338 19.21 8.64 -10.98
N CYS A 339 18.86 8.23 -9.75
CA CYS A 339 19.74 8.33 -8.60
C CYS A 339 20.95 7.39 -8.70
N SER A 340 22.14 7.92 -8.39
CA SER A 340 23.41 7.20 -8.28
C SER A 340 23.75 6.85 -6.83
N VAL A 341 23.83 5.56 -6.53
CA VAL A 341 24.14 5.01 -5.19
C VAL A 341 25.28 4.00 -5.21
N SER A 342 25.89 3.78 -4.05
CA SER A 342 26.90 2.75 -3.84
C SER A 342 26.82 2.13 -2.43
N GLY A 343 27.08 0.83 -2.33
CA GLY A 343 27.24 0.15 -1.05
C GLY A 343 28.64 0.40 -0.49
N GLU A 344 28.75 1.03 0.67
CA GLU A 344 30.00 1.51 1.26
C GLU A 344 30.64 0.55 2.28
N SER A 345 29.82 -0.22 3.01
CA SER A 345 30.27 -1.04 4.13
C SER A 345 29.37 -2.27 4.32
N ILE A 346 29.88 -3.34 4.92
CA ILE A 346 29.17 -4.61 5.14
C ILE A 346 29.59 -5.26 6.47
N ALA A 347 28.63 -5.79 7.20
CA ALA A 347 28.84 -6.65 8.38
C ALA A 347 27.85 -7.82 8.34
N ILE A 348 28.16 -8.89 9.08
CA ILE A 348 27.33 -10.09 9.17
C ILE A 348 27.18 -10.44 10.65
N THR A 349 25.95 -10.71 11.09
CA THR A 349 25.66 -11.20 12.44
C THR A 349 24.65 -12.35 12.35
N GLY A 350 24.96 -13.47 12.99
CA GLY A 350 24.24 -14.73 12.76
C GLY A 350 24.20 -15.08 11.27
N GLU A 351 22.99 -15.14 10.71
CA GLU A 351 22.74 -15.45 9.30
C GLU A 351 22.34 -14.21 8.47
N THR A 352 22.28 -13.02 9.08
CA THR A 352 21.88 -11.77 8.45
C THR A 352 23.08 -10.97 7.94
N ILE A 353 23.00 -10.48 6.70
CA ILE A 353 23.99 -9.61 6.06
C ILE A 353 23.48 -8.17 6.06
N CYS A 354 24.19 -7.25 6.70
CA CYS A 354 23.84 -5.83 6.75
C CYS A 354 24.84 -5.00 5.93
N ILE A 355 24.35 -4.15 5.02
CA ILE A 355 25.16 -3.18 4.28
C ILE A 355 24.77 -1.73 4.60
N ILE A 356 25.72 -0.80 4.42
CA ILE A 356 25.41 0.63 4.28
C ILE A 356 25.39 0.98 2.79
N GLU A 357 24.32 1.62 2.35
CA GLU A 357 24.17 2.24 1.03
C GLU A 357 24.23 3.77 1.15
N ALA A 358 24.92 4.46 0.25
CA ALA A 358 24.99 5.93 0.23
C ALA A 358 24.97 6.50 -1.20
N GLY A 359 24.35 7.65 -1.37
CA GLY A 359 24.24 8.35 -2.67
C GLY A 359 23.08 9.35 -2.70
N CYS A 360 23.07 10.26 -3.67
CA CYS A 360 21.98 11.23 -3.91
C CYS A 360 21.52 12.04 -2.68
N GLU A 361 22.44 12.48 -1.83
CA GLU A 361 22.09 13.19 -0.58
C GLU A 361 21.21 12.31 0.34
N ARG A 362 21.48 11.00 0.36
CA ARG A 362 20.84 9.99 1.24
C ARG A 362 21.85 8.91 1.66
N ALA A 363 21.63 8.30 2.82
CA ALA A 363 22.31 7.07 3.24
C ALA A 363 21.39 6.18 4.08
N TRP A 364 21.60 4.87 3.99
CA TRP A 364 20.72 3.84 4.56
C TRP A 364 21.56 2.69 5.10
N ILE A 365 21.07 2.02 6.14
CA ILE A 365 21.42 0.62 6.40
C ILE A 365 20.33 -0.27 5.80
N ARG A 366 20.70 -1.37 5.15
CA ARG A 366 19.79 -2.42 4.70
C ARG A 366 20.31 -3.79 5.11
N ALA A 367 19.43 -4.64 5.62
CA ALA A 367 19.71 -6.01 6.00
C ALA A 367 19.12 -7.00 5.00
N PHE A 368 19.76 -8.16 4.90
CA PHE A 368 19.47 -9.22 3.96
C PHE A 368 19.61 -10.61 4.59
N ASP A 369 18.84 -11.57 4.09
CA ASP A 369 19.06 -12.99 4.37
C ASP A 369 20.26 -13.53 3.56
N GLN A 370 20.61 -14.81 3.75
CA GLN A 370 21.68 -15.45 2.97
C GLN A 370 21.36 -15.58 1.47
N GLY A 371 20.09 -15.47 1.04
CA GLY A 371 19.66 -15.46 -0.36
C GLY A 371 19.64 -14.06 -1.01
N LEU A 372 20.13 -13.03 -0.30
CA LEU A 372 20.11 -11.63 -0.73
C LEU A 372 18.68 -11.06 -0.92
N HIS A 373 17.67 -11.64 -0.25
CA HIS A 373 16.35 -11.03 -0.02
C HIS A 373 16.46 -9.99 1.10
N ALA A 374 15.78 -8.84 0.98
CA ALA A 374 15.90 -7.77 1.96
C ALA A 374 15.00 -8.05 3.17
N MET A 375 15.54 -7.94 4.39
CA MET A 375 14.81 -8.19 5.64
C MET A 375 14.27 -6.91 6.29
N TRP A 376 15.06 -5.82 6.24
CA TRP A 376 14.67 -4.50 6.74
C TRP A 376 15.64 -3.41 6.22
N SER A 377 15.26 -2.14 6.38
CA SER A 377 16.16 -0.99 6.17
C SER A 377 15.85 0.14 7.14
N ALA A 378 16.84 1.01 7.39
CA ALA A 378 16.65 2.23 8.16
C ALA A 378 17.50 3.40 7.60
N PRO A 379 16.96 4.64 7.54
CA PRO A 379 17.71 5.81 7.09
C PRO A 379 18.76 6.27 8.13
N LEU A 380 19.89 6.78 7.63
CA LEU A 380 21.00 7.29 8.43
C LEU A 380 21.05 8.82 8.35
N ILE A 381 21.47 9.51 9.42
CA ILE A 381 21.45 10.99 9.47
C ILE A 381 22.44 11.64 8.49
N HIS A 382 23.57 10.98 8.22
CA HIS A 382 24.65 11.57 7.44
C HIS A 382 24.82 10.84 6.11
N GLU A 383 24.70 11.61 5.04
CA GLU A 383 24.58 11.18 3.65
C GLU A 383 25.94 11.15 2.92
N ILE A 384 26.88 11.99 3.38
CA ILE A 384 28.15 12.26 2.71
C ILE A 384 29.28 12.28 3.75
N GLY A 385 30.14 11.26 3.70
CA GLY A 385 31.37 11.20 4.49
C GLY A 385 31.80 9.78 4.80
N THR A 386 32.12 9.52 6.06
CA THR A 386 32.55 8.20 6.53
C THR A 386 31.35 7.34 6.95
N HIS A 387 31.41 6.05 6.62
CA HIS A 387 30.36 5.06 6.88
C HIS A 387 31.03 3.77 7.35
N SER A 388 30.64 3.26 8.53
CA SER A 388 31.10 1.96 9.02
C SER A 388 29.99 1.22 9.76
N ILE A 389 29.92 -0.08 9.55
CA ILE A 389 29.03 -1.01 10.24
C ILE A 389 29.87 -2.08 10.92
N GLU A 390 29.44 -2.51 12.11
CA GLU A 390 30.05 -3.61 12.86
C GLU A 390 28.95 -4.50 13.45
N SER A 391 29.16 -5.81 13.46
CA SER A 391 28.23 -6.76 14.07
C SER A 391 28.44 -6.91 15.58
N CYS A 392 27.36 -7.09 16.30
CA CYS A 392 27.35 -7.42 17.73
C CYS A 392 26.39 -8.62 17.98
N PRO A 393 26.41 -9.25 19.17
CA PRO A 393 25.81 -10.59 19.38
C PRO A 393 24.30 -10.74 19.10
N ASP A 394 23.57 -9.64 18.99
CA ASP A 394 22.12 -9.52 18.84
C ASP A 394 21.71 -8.45 17.79
N GLY A 395 22.67 -7.94 17.01
CA GLY A 395 22.40 -6.88 16.03
C GLY A 395 23.65 -6.25 15.41
N VAL A 396 23.56 -4.96 15.05
CA VAL A 396 24.67 -4.18 14.48
C VAL A 396 24.81 -2.79 15.09
N ILE A 397 26.02 -2.23 15.01
CA ILE A 397 26.29 -0.83 15.31
C ILE A 397 26.72 -0.12 14.03
N VAL A 398 26.02 0.96 13.70
CA VAL A 398 26.27 1.81 12.53
C VAL A 398 26.82 3.15 12.99
N GLN A 399 27.92 3.57 12.37
CA GLN A 399 28.52 4.88 12.56
C GLN A 399 28.60 5.60 11.20
N THR A 400 28.15 6.85 11.17
CA THR A 400 28.27 7.74 10.01
C THR A 400 28.78 9.11 10.44
N GLY A 401 29.43 9.86 9.55
CA GLY A 401 29.85 11.23 9.89
C GLY A 401 30.40 12.10 8.78
N THR A 402 30.22 13.39 8.96
CA THR A 402 30.49 14.51 8.04
C THR A 402 31.74 15.30 8.44
N VAL A 403 31.93 16.52 7.92
CA VAL A 403 32.98 17.46 8.38
C VAL A 403 32.73 18.08 9.77
N ASN A 404 31.50 18.04 10.30
CA ASN A 404 31.12 18.76 11.54
C ASN A 404 30.38 17.90 12.57
N GLU A 405 29.88 16.72 12.18
CA GLU A 405 29.01 15.91 13.03
C GLU A 405 29.09 14.43 12.67
N ALA A 406 29.04 13.57 13.68
CA ALA A 406 28.99 12.11 13.56
C ALA A 406 27.85 11.53 14.40
N THR A 407 27.21 10.50 13.86
CA THR A 407 26.08 9.78 14.47
C THR A 407 26.44 8.31 14.61
N ILE A 408 26.14 7.72 15.76
CA ILE A 408 26.27 6.29 16.03
C ILE A 408 24.90 5.78 16.49
N SER A 409 24.44 4.67 15.91
CA SER A 409 23.16 4.03 16.25
C SER A 409 23.37 2.53 16.40
N ARG A 410 22.82 1.93 17.46
CA ARG A 410 22.73 0.46 17.58
C ARG A 410 21.36 0.01 17.10
N TYR A 411 21.34 -1.05 16.30
CA TYR A 411 20.12 -1.69 15.81
C TYR A 411 20.11 -3.15 16.24
N THR A 412 18.99 -3.62 16.78
CA THR A 412 18.74 -5.04 17.07
C THR A 412 17.39 -5.41 16.50
N TRP A 413 17.19 -6.67 16.11
CA TRP A 413 15.92 -7.12 15.54
C TRP A 413 15.44 -8.43 16.14
N TYR A 414 14.14 -8.66 16.02
CA TYR A 414 13.48 -9.92 16.34
C TYR A 414 12.67 -10.37 15.13
N GLN A 415 12.98 -11.56 14.61
CA GLN A 415 12.19 -12.23 13.58
C GLN A 415 11.18 -13.14 14.29
N SER A 416 9.89 -12.83 14.17
CA SER A 416 8.83 -13.70 14.66
C SER A 416 8.46 -14.69 13.58
N HIS A 417 8.70 -15.98 13.84
CA HIS A 417 8.27 -17.07 12.96
C HIS A 417 6.86 -17.51 13.36
N GLY A 418 5.84 -17.19 12.57
CA GLY A 418 4.48 -17.71 12.72
C GLY A 418 4.35 -19.09 12.09
N GLU A 419 4.09 -20.13 12.88
CA GLU A 419 3.79 -21.48 12.38
C GLU A 419 2.27 -21.73 12.40
N LEU A 420 1.70 -22.14 11.26
CA LEU A 420 0.27 -22.41 11.12
C LEU A 420 -0.23 -23.56 12.03
N GLY A 421 -1.36 -23.31 12.69
CA GLY A 421 -2.14 -24.29 13.47
C GLY A 421 -2.75 -25.39 12.61
N GLY A 422 -3.27 -26.42 13.27
CA GLY A 422 -3.87 -27.58 12.61
C GLY A 422 -5.37 -27.42 12.37
N ASP A 423 -5.80 -27.55 11.11
CA ASP A 423 -7.20 -27.41 10.62
C ASP A 423 -7.88 -26.04 10.85
N GLU A 424 -7.35 -25.20 11.75
CA GLU A 424 -7.78 -23.82 12.02
C GLU A 424 -6.74 -22.79 11.55
N LEU A 425 -7.25 -21.60 11.24
CA LEU A 425 -6.58 -20.63 10.37
C LEU A 425 -5.85 -19.56 11.21
N HIS A 426 -4.77 -19.96 11.88
CA HIS A 426 -3.98 -19.07 12.77
C HIS A 426 -2.52 -19.48 13.00
N CYS A 427 -1.69 -18.51 13.40
CA CYS A 427 -0.33 -18.72 13.91
C CYS A 427 -0.36 -19.33 15.32
N SER A 428 -0.11 -20.64 15.41
CA SER A 428 -0.16 -21.48 16.62
C SER A 428 0.72 -21.03 17.79
N ASN A 429 1.68 -20.11 17.59
CA ASN A 429 2.66 -19.70 18.60
C ASN A 429 2.56 -18.21 19.00
N GLN A 430 1.46 -17.52 18.65
CA GLN A 430 1.29 -16.07 18.87
C GLN A 430 -0.09 -15.72 19.47
N VAL A 431 -0.13 -14.80 20.43
CA VAL A 431 -1.38 -14.28 21.04
C VAL A 431 -1.33 -12.76 21.17
N VAL A 432 -2.37 -12.07 20.67
CA VAL A 432 -2.56 -10.62 20.83
C VAL A 432 -3.25 -10.34 22.16
N VAL A 433 -2.59 -9.60 23.06
CA VAL A 433 -3.00 -9.31 24.43
C VAL A 433 -3.10 -7.80 24.66
N ARG A 434 -4.23 -7.33 25.22
CA ARG A 434 -4.32 -5.96 25.76
C ARG A 434 -4.18 -5.99 27.28
N PHE A 435 -3.13 -5.38 27.78
CA PHE A 435 -2.95 -5.18 29.22
C PHE A 435 -3.81 -4.04 29.74
N ARG A 436 -4.02 -4.00 31.05
CA ARG A 436 -4.53 -2.82 31.72
C ARG A 436 -3.40 -1.81 31.94
N GLU A 437 -3.72 -0.55 31.66
CA GLU A 437 -2.93 0.65 31.98
C GLU A 437 -2.16 0.55 33.31
N GLY A 438 -0.86 0.85 33.27
CA GLY A 438 0.05 0.77 34.42
C GLY A 438 0.50 -0.65 34.80
N LEU A 439 0.30 -1.64 33.93
CA LEU A 439 0.85 -3.01 34.07
C LEU A 439 1.97 -3.34 33.08
N VAL A 440 2.25 -2.48 32.10
CA VAL A 440 3.43 -2.57 31.22
C VAL A 440 4.42 -1.46 31.62
N ASP A 441 5.71 -1.70 31.44
CA ASP A 441 6.76 -0.71 31.72
C ASP A 441 6.60 0.59 30.91
N ASP A 442 6.46 1.72 31.63
CA ASP A 442 6.21 3.05 31.04
C ASP A 442 7.33 3.53 30.10
N ALA A 443 8.59 3.09 30.31
CA ALA A 443 9.71 3.51 29.47
C ALA A 443 9.71 2.74 28.14
N PHE A 444 9.39 1.44 28.16
CA PHE A 444 9.11 0.69 26.93
C PHE A 444 7.89 1.28 26.19
N LEU A 445 6.80 1.64 26.89
CA LEU A 445 5.64 2.26 26.26
C LEU A 445 5.97 3.60 25.58
N GLN A 446 6.66 4.52 26.27
CA GLN A 446 6.97 5.86 25.77
C GLN A 446 8.02 5.89 24.65
N ASP A 447 8.86 4.87 24.50
CA ASP A 447 9.92 4.86 23.47
C ASP A 447 9.43 4.24 22.13
N PRO A 448 9.25 5.04 21.06
CA PRO A 448 8.83 4.54 19.75
C PRO A 448 9.95 3.78 19.02
N SER A 449 11.22 3.91 19.48
CA SER A 449 12.35 3.15 18.94
C SER A 449 12.39 1.69 19.43
N LYS A 450 11.54 1.35 20.40
CA LYS A 450 11.38 0.01 20.97
C LYS A 450 10.11 -0.63 20.43
N ARG A 451 10.29 -1.54 19.47
CA ARG A 451 9.22 -2.33 18.84
C ARG A 451 9.00 -3.66 19.56
N PHE A 452 10.05 -4.24 20.15
CA PHE A 452 9.99 -5.52 20.86
C PHE A 452 10.80 -5.56 22.16
N GLY A 453 10.47 -6.51 23.05
CA GLY A 453 11.17 -6.77 24.31
C GLY A 453 10.79 -8.12 24.95
N GLN A 454 11.45 -8.51 26.04
CA GLN A 454 11.18 -9.77 26.76
C GLN A 454 10.02 -9.59 27.77
N LEU A 455 9.04 -10.50 27.80
CA LEU A 455 7.83 -10.38 28.64
C LEU A 455 8.16 -10.18 30.13
N ALA A 456 9.12 -10.93 30.65
CA ALA A 456 9.56 -10.82 32.05
C ALA A 456 10.28 -9.50 32.40
N ALA A 457 10.73 -8.73 31.41
CA ALA A 457 11.30 -7.40 31.61
C ALA A 457 10.25 -6.29 31.60
N LEU A 458 9.09 -6.53 30.96
CA LEU A 458 8.06 -5.53 30.68
C LEU A 458 6.86 -5.58 31.64
N LEU A 459 6.65 -6.68 32.37
CA LEU A 459 5.50 -6.87 33.27
C LEU A 459 5.90 -7.06 34.75
N PRO A 460 5.08 -6.60 35.72
CA PRO A 460 5.26 -6.89 37.13
C PRO A 460 5.32 -8.41 37.41
N PRO A 461 6.29 -8.89 38.21
CA PRO A 461 6.42 -10.32 38.52
C PRO A 461 5.15 -10.98 39.09
N ALA A 462 4.34 -10.23 39.85
CA ALA A 462 3.08 -10.74 40.40
C ALA A 462 1.93 -10.87 39.36
N LEU A 463 2.03 -10.21 38.20
CA LEU A 463 1.18 -10.49 37.04
C LEU A 463 1.74 -11.71 36.29
N LEU A 464 3.06 -11.75 36.10
CA LEU A 464 3.75 -12.85 35.43
C LEU A 464 3.51 -14.21 36.12
N ASP A 465 3.55 -14.25 37.46
CA ASP A 465 3.17 -15.40 38.29
C ASP A 465 1.71 -15.85 38.02
N GLN A 466 0.79 -14.93 37.73
CA GLN A 466 -0.61 -15.25 37.42
C GLN A 466 -0.79 -15.71 35.98
N MET A 467 -0.08 -15.12 35.02
CA MET A 467 -0.07 -15.56 33.61
C MET A 467 0.52 -16.97 33.48
N ASN A 468 1.69 -17.22 34.08
CA ASN A 468 2.30 -18.55 34.14
C ASN A 468 1.41 -19.59 34.86
N ALA A 469 0.63 -19.17 35.87
CA ALA A 469 -0.31 -20.05 36.57
C ALA A 469 -1.63 -20.29 35.83
N ALA A 470 -2.02 -19.41 34.89
CA ALA A 470 -3.12 -19.60 33.97
C ALA A 470 -2.72 -20.57 32.85
N VAL A 471 -1.76 -20.19 32.00
CA VAL A 471 -1.35 -20.98 30.82
C VAL A 471 -0.62 -22.29 31.15
N GLY A 472 -0.22 -22.50 32.41
CA GLY A 472 0.40 -23.74 32.88
C GLY A 472 1.87 -23.95 32.49
N PHE A 473 2.49 -23.01 31.77
CA PHE A 473 3.90 -23.01 31.41
C PHE A 473 4.59 -21.66 31.71
N ASP A 474 5.92 -21.61 31.62
CA ASP A 474 6.67 -20.37 31.84
C ASP A 474 6.62 -19.47 30.60
N LEU A 475 5.59 -18.62 30.55
CA LEU A 475 5.42 -17.57 29.56
C LEU A 475 6.48 -16.48 29.74
N GLY A 476 6.89 -16.20 30.98
CA GLY A 476 7.83 -15.13 31.31
C GLY A 476 9.24 -15.31 30.73
N SER A 477 9.79 -16.53 30.79
CA SER A 477 11.14 -16.80 30.24
C SER A 477 11.15 -17.16 28.75
N LYS A 478 10.00 -17.23 28.10
CA LYS A 478 9.86 -17.64 26.69
C LYS A 478 9.18 -16.59 25.79
N GLY A 479 8.35 -15.72 26.36
CA GLY A 479 7.56 -14.74 25.64
C GLY A 479 8.40 -13.55 25.19
N VAL A 480 8.54 -13.39 23.87
CA VAL A 480 8.91 -12.11 23.27
C VAL A 480 7.63 -11.32 23.04
N VAL A 481 7.68 -10.02 23.31
CA VAL A 481 6.54 -9.11 23.21
C VAL A 481 6.83 -8.08 22.14
N THR A 482 5.87 -7.86 21.24
CA THR A 482 5.92 -6.82 20.20
C THR A 482 4.79 -5.82 20.40
N LYS A 483 5.01 -4.53 20.09
CA LYS A 483 3.96 -3.51 20.12
C LYS A 483 3.09 -3.62 18.87
N VAL A 484 1.78 -3.76 19.04
CA VAL A 484 0.81 -3.70 17.93
C VAL A 484 0.63 -2.25 17.45
N PHE A 485 0.59 -1.29 18.39
CA PHE A 485 0.51 0.15 18.10
C PHE A 485 1.79 0.87 18.56
N PRO A 486 2.93 0.71 17.84
CA PRO A 486 4.26 1.14 18.29
C PRO A 486 4.43 2.66 18.41
N TRP A 487 3.55 3.42 17.79
CA TRP A 487 3.54 4.88 17.74
C TRP A 487 2.67 5.53 18.82
N VAL A 488 1.76 4.78 19.47
CA VAL A 488 0.95 5.30 20.58
C VAL A 488 1.78 5.31 21.86
N GLN A 489 1.71 6.42 22.60
CA GLN A 489 2.46 6.63 23.84
C GLN A 489 1.54 7.06 24.99
N PRO A 490 1.86 6.74 26.25
CA PRO A 490 1.11 7.21 27.41
C PRO A 490 0.98 8.74 27.45
N GLY A 491 -0.25 9.26 27.42
CA GLY A 491 -0.52 10.70 27.46
C GLY A 491 -0.29 11.45 26.15
N LEU A 492 -0.27 10.75 25.00
CA LEU A 492 -0.35 11.39 23.68
C LEU A 492 -1.62 12.27 23.60
N SER A 493 -1.51 13.47 23.01
CA SER A 493 -2.66 14.36 22.86
C SER A 493 -3.75 13.76 21.96
N PRO A 494 -5.04 14.10 22.21
CA PRO A 494 -6.14 13.68 21.35
C PRO A 494 -6.03 14.25 19.92
N SER A 495 -6.51 13.48 18.93
CA SER A 495 -6.63 13.91 17.52
C SER A 495 -7.87 14.80 17.32
N ILE A 496 -7.88 15.68 16.31
CA ILE A 496 -8.99 16.61 16.06
C ILE A 496 -9.68 16.28 14.74
N SER A 497 -10.94 15.83 14.83
CA SER A 497 -11.81 15.62 13.66
C SER A 497 -12.06 16.92 12.87
N ARG A 498 -12.47 16.86 11.60
CA ARG A 498 -12.82 18.11 10.86
C ARG A 498 -14.09 18.80 11.37
N GLY A 499 -14.79 18.22 12.37
CA GLY A 499 -15.81 18.93 13.15
C GLY A 499 -15.21 19.91 14.18
N GLY A 500 -13.92 19.78 14.51
CA GLY A 500 -13.19 20.59 15.48
C GLY A 500 -13.06 19.97 16.87
N GLU A 501 -13.47 18.72 17.07
CA GLU A 501 -13.53 18.04 18.38
C GLU A 501 -12.36 17.06 18.61
N GLU A 502 -11.84 17.05 19.85
CA GLU A 502 -10.70 16.24 20.33
C GLU A 502 -11.09 14.78 20.71
N VAL A 503 -10.36 13.79 20.19
CA VAL A 503 -10.58 12.34 20.35
C VAL A 503 -9.33 11.65 20.97
N SER A 504 -9.47 11.05 22.16
CA SER A 504 -8.36 10.44 22.92
C SER A 504 -7.93 9.06 22.39
N LEU A 505 -6.61 8.82 22.36
CA LEU A 505 -5.97 7.55 21.98
C LEU A 505 -5.56 6.68 23.20
N GLU A 506 -5.95 7.07 24.42
CA GLU A 506 -5.55 6.42 25.68
C GLU A 506 -5.85 4.90 25.72
N GLY A 507 -4.84 4.11 26.07
CA GLY A 507 -4.98 2.69 26.35
C GLY A 507 -4.66 1.77 25.17
N PHE A 508 -4.28 2.30 24.00
CA PHE A 508 -3.87 1.51 22.83
C PHE A 508 -2.39 1.12 22.89
N GLU A 509 -1.54 1.94 23.52
CA GLU A 509 -0.14 1.60 23.82
C GLU A 509 0.01 0.32 24.66
N ASN A 510 -1.02 -0.04 25.44
CA ASN A 510 -1.10 -1.29 26.20
C ASN A 510 -1.53 -2.54 25.38
N VAL A 511 -1.63 -2.47 24.04
CA VAL A 511 -1.92 -3.63 23.16
C VAL A 511 -0.64 -4.18 22.54
N MET A 512 -0.38 -5.47 22.76
CA MET A 512 0.88 -6.13 22.41
C MET A 512 0.65 -7.57 21.95
N MET A 513 1.52 -8.10 21.11
CA MET A 513 1.51 -9.51 20.73
C MET A 513 2.61 -10.27 21.47
N ILE A 514 2.28 -11.45 22.02
CA ILE A 514 3.21 -12.34 22.73
C ILE A 514 3.52 -13.53 21.82
N HIS A 515 4.78 -13.67 21.42
CA HIS A 515 5.31 -14.76 20.62
C HIS A 515 6.03 -15.76 21.52
N VAL A 516 5.75 -17.06 21.35
CA VAL A 516 6.31 -18.12 22.21
C VAL A 516 6.69 -19.35 21.37
N SER A 517 7.91 -19.39 20.87
CA SER A 517 8.37 -20.39 19.87
C SER A 517 8.24 -21.87 20.29
N ASP A 518 8.18 -22.16 21.60
CA ASP A 518 8.05 -23.51 22.18
C ASP A 518 6.76 -23.64 23.04
N ALA A 519 5.62 -23.16 22.56
CA ALA A 519 4.32 -23.25 23.25
C ALA A 519 3.43 -24.40 22.73
N PRO A 520 2.36 -24.78 23.48
CA PRO A 520 1.16 -25.36 22.89
C PRO A 520 0.48 -24.36 21.94
N ASP A 521 -0.50 -24.84 21.17
CA ASP A 521 -1.25 -23.98 20.25
C ASP A 521 -1.91 -22.80 20.99
N CYS A 522 -1.81 -21.60 20.41
CA CYS A 522 -2.27 -20.35 20.97
C CYS A 522 -3.77 -20.33 21.30
N ALA A 523 -4.59 -21.10 20.58
CA ALA A 523 -6.00 -21.28 20.91
C ALA A 523 -6.21 -21.98 22.26
N GLU A 524 -5.28 -22.82 22.74
CA GLU A 524 -5.39 -23.46 24.05
C GLU A 524 -5.14 -22.49 25.23
N TRP A 525 -4.35 -21.42 25.03
CA TRP A 525 -3.88 -20.55 26.13
C TRP A 525 -4.21 -19.06 26.00
N ALA A 526 -4.74 -18.59 24.88
CA ALA A 526 -5.32 -17.25 24.75
C ALA A 526 -6.50 -17.04 25.72
N ASP A 527 -7.43 -18.00 25.78
CA ASP A 527 -8.59 -17.96 26.70
C ASP A 527 -8.18 -17.90 28.17
N ASP A 528 -7.14 -18.67 28.57
CA ASP A 528 -6.62 -18.68 29.94
C ASP A 528 -5.97 -17.33 30.32
N LEU A 529 -5.36 -16.61 29.38
CA LEU A 529 -4.92 -15.22 29.58
C LEU A 529 -6.10 -14.24 29.62
N GLY A 530 -7.11 -14.42 28.75
CA GLY A 530 -8.33 -13.63 28.75
C GLY A 530 -9.11 -13.72 30.07
N ALA A 531 -9.05 -14.87 30.74
CA ALA A 531 -9.65 -15.09 32.06
C ALA A 531 -9.02 -14.24 33.19
N LEU A 532 -7.86 -13.59 32.97
CA LEU A 532 -7.20 -12.71 33.94
C LEU A 532 -7.77 -11.26 33.96
N PHE A 533 -8.99 -11.07 33.45
CA PHE A 533 -9.73 -9.81 33.58
C PHE A 533 -9.92 -9.39 35.05
N PRO A 534 -9.64 -8.13 35.45
CA PRO A 534 -9.37 -6.95 34.62
C PRO A 534 -7.87 -6.56 34.53
N MET A 535 -6.92 -7.50 34.72
CA MET A 535 -5.49 -7.23 34.50
C MET A 535 -5.12 -7.37 33.02
N ILE A 536 -5.73 -8.36 32.35
CA ILE A 536 -5.78 -8.47 30.90
C ILE A 536 -7.19 -8.06 30.45
N ARG A 537 -7.30 -7.22 29.41
CA ARG A 537 -8.56 -6.76 28.81
C ARG A 537 -9.13 -7.79 27.84
N TYR A 538 -8.26 -8.41 27.06
CA TYR A 538 -8.52 -9.53 26.16
C TYR A 538 -7.18 -10.19 25.78
N ALA A 539 -7.25 -11.44 25.33
CA ALA A 539 -6.15 -12.19 24.70
C ALA A 539 -6.76 -13.09 23.61
N VAL A 540 -6.20 -13.09 22.39
CA VAL A 540 -6.75 -13.83 21.22
C VAL A 540 -5.63 -14.39 20.31
N PRO A 541 -5.87 -15.47 19.53
CA PRO A 541 -4.99 -15.93 18.46
C PRO A 541 -4.78 -14.92 17.32
N HIS A 542 -3.92 -15.25 16.36
CA HIS A 542 -3.52 -14.40 15.22
C HIS A 542 -3.79 -15.16 13.89
N HIS A 543 -4.70 -14.68 13.02
CA HIS A 543 -5.42 -15.50 12.02
C HIS A 543 -5.01 -15.29 10.53
N VAL A 544 -4.80 -16.38 9.75
CA VAL A 544 -4.11 -16.42 8.42
C VAL A 544 -4.66 -17.57 7.51
N LEU A 545 -4.70 -17.45 6.16
CA LEU A 545 -5.56 -18.31 5.28
C LEU A 545 -5.13 -18.38 3.74
N LYS A 546 -5.95 -18.88 2.73
CA LYS A 546 -5.67 -18.94 1.22
C LYS A 546 -6.85 -19.24 0.20
N LEU A 547 -6.91 -18.65 -1.04
CA LEU A 547 -8.03 -18.70 -2.09
C LEU A 547 -7.77 -19.49 -3.45
N MET A 548 -8.73 -19.44 -4.42
CA MET A 548 -8.87 -20.05 -5.80
C MET A 548 -10.19 -19.54 -6.52
N SER A 549 -10.43 -19.41 -7.85
CA SER A 549 -9.75 -19.76 -9.13
C SER A 549 -10.65 -19.46 -10.39
N ASP A 550 -10.53 -18.34 -11.13
CA ASP A 550 -11.34 -18.04 -12.37
C ASP A 550 -10.62 -17.12 -13.46
N PRO A 551 -11.19 -16.15 -14.27
CA PRO A 551 -10.61 -15.44 -15.48
C PRO A 551 -9.23 -14.70 -15.55
N ASP A 552 -9.13 -13.53 -16.25
CA ASP A 552 -7.89 -13.07 -16.98
C ASP A 552 -7.15 -11.78 -16.50
N ASP A 553 -7.80 -10.83 -15.83
CA ASP A 553 -7.09 -9.92 -14.91
C ASP A 553 -6.64 -10.75 -13.68
N GLU A 554 -5.39 -10.61 -13.24
CA GLU A 554 -4.63 -11.65 -12.51
C GLU A 554 -5.34 -12.19 -11.25
N TYR A 555 -6.16 -11.36 -10.58
CA TYR A 555 -6.92 -11.73 -9.39
C TYR A 555 -8.43 -11.57 -9.51
N TYR A 556 -9.01 -11.31 -10.69
CA TYR A 556 -10.50 -11.37 -10.87
C TYR A 556 -11.07 -12.72 -10.42
N VAL A 557 -10.26 -13.76 -10.63
CA VAL A 557 -10.15 -15.07 -9.94
C VAL A 557 -10.68 -15.13 -8.50
N SER A 558 -10.63 -14.02 -7.76
CA SER A 558 -10.90 -13.87 -6.33
C SER A 558 -11.95 -12.81 -5.99
N GLN A 559 -12.56 -12.17 -7.00
CA GLN A 559 -13.62 -11.17 -6.85
C GLN A 559 -15.00 -11.84 -6.89
N LEU A 560 -15.27 -12.76 -5.95
CA LEU A 560 -16.52 -13.52 -5.87
C LEU A 560 -17.77 -12.62 -5.74
N SER A 561 -17.60 -11.40 -5.23
CA SER A 561 -18.64 -10.36 -5.18
C SER A 561 -19.14 -9.90 -6.54
N LEU A 562 -18.39 -10.16 -7.62
CA LEU A 562 -18.76 -9.84 -8.99
C LEU A 562 -19.48 -11.01 -9.70
N ALA A 563 -19.54 -12.18 -9.06
CA ALA A 563 -20.15 -13.39 -9.61
C ALA A 563 -21.69 -13.32 -9.71
N SER A 564 -22.26 -14.23 -10.51
CA SER A 564 -23.70 -14.35 -10.77
C SER A 564 -24.50 -14.88 -9.58
N HIS A 565 -25.81 -14.55 -9.54
CA HIS A 565 -26.80 -15.08 -8.61
C HIS A 565 -26.97 -16.63 -8.69
N ASP A 566 -26.14 -17.34 -7.94
CA ASP A 566 -26.16 -18.78 -7.69
C ASP A 566 -26.72 -19.07 -6.27
N ALA A 567 -27.12 -20.31 -5.98
CA ALA A 567 -27.73 -20.68 -4.69
C ALA A 567 -26.71 -20.80 -3.52
N SER A 568 -25.47 -20.36 -3.73
CA SER A 568 -24.33 -20.48 -2.81
C SER A 568 -23.54 -19.18 -2.64
N PHE A 569 -23.69 -18.18 -3.53
CA PHE A 569 -22.87 -16.95 -3.54
C PHE A 569 -23.68 -15.66 -3.78
N GLY A 570 -23.26 -14.61 -3.08
CA GLY A 570 -23.96 -13.34 -2.88
C GLY A 570 -23.49 -12.18 -3.77
N GLY A 571 -22.93 -12.46 -4.95
CA GLY A 571 -22.39 -11.43 -5.84
C GLY A 571 -23.45 -10.55 -6.53
N ILE A 572 -23.00 -9.46 -7.17
CA ILE A 572 -23.82 -8.48 -7.90
C ILE A 572 -24.13 -8.87 -9.35
N ASN A 573 -23.73 -10.05 -9.83
CA ASN A 573 -23.93 -10.48 -11.23
C ASN A 573 -23.31 -9.51 -12.26
N ALA A 574 -22.07 -9.06 -12.00
CA ALA A 574 -21.37 -8.10 -12.86
C ALA A 574 -21.09 -8.65 -14.27
N VAL A 575 -20.93 -9.97 -14.42
CA VAL A 575 -20.65 -10.60 -15.73
C VAL A 575 -21.79 -10.35 -16.74
N ASP A 576 -23.06 -10.48 -16.32
CA ASP A 576 -24.23 -10.16 -17.16
C ASP A 576 -24.35 -8.63 -17.41
N ALA A 577 -23.88 -7.79 -16.48
CA ALA A 577 -23.77 -6.35 -16.72
C ALA A 577 -22.74 -6.03 -17.82
N TRP A 578 -21.56 -6.67 -17.76
CA TRP A 578 -20.45 -6.48 -18.70
C TRP A 578 -20.73 -6.99 -20.12
N GLU A 579 -21.71 -7.89 -20.32
CA GLU A 579 -22.22 -8.20 -21.67
C GLU A 579 -22.94 -6.99 -22.34
N ARG A 580 -23.31 -5.95 -21.57
CA ARG A 580 -24.05 -4.77 -22.03
C ARG A 580 -23.23 -3.47 -21.96
N SER A 581 -22.51 -3.26 -20.86
CA SER A 581 -21.63 -2.09 -20.67
C SER A 581 -20.54 -2.40 -19.67
N THR A 582 -19.35 -1.84 -19.90
CA THR A 582 -18.18 -1.97 -19.03
C THR A 582 -17.75 -0.65 -18.39
N GLY A 583 -18.47 0.45 -18.64
CA GLY A 583 -18.09 1.81 -18.22
C GLY A 583 -17.88 2.75 -19.41
N SER A 584 -17.62 4.02 -19.12
CA SER A 584 -17.32 5.04 -20.14
C SER A 584 -16.61 6.25 -19.51
N ALA A 585 -15.54 6.73 -20.14
CA ALA A 585 -14.74 7.85 -19.65
C ALA A 585 -15.49 9.21 -19.60
N GLU A 586 -16.65 9.33 -20.25
CA GLU A 586 -17.51 10.53 -20.09
C GLU A 586 -18.16 10.57 -18.69
N ILE A 587 -18.34 9.42 -18.04
CA ILE A 587 -18.96 9.34 -16.71
C ILE A 587 -17.93 9.68 -15.64
N ARG A 588 -17.98 10.93 -15.17
CA ARG A 588 -17.24 11.43 -14.01
C ARG A 588 -17.79 10.90 -12.69
N VAL A 589 -16.94 10.30 -11.85
CA VAL A 589 -17.29 9.76 -10.52
C VAL A 589 -16.33 10.30 -9.46
N GLY A 590 -16.84 10.79 -8.34
CA GLY A 590 -16.03 11.22 -7.20
C GLY A 590 -15.91 10.15 -6.13
N VAL A 591 -14.69 9.97 -5.62
CA VAL A 591 -14.45 9.27 -4.36
C VAL A 591 -14.25 10.34 -3.30
N VAL A 592 -15.26 10.54 -2.45
CA VAL A 592 -15.27 11.55 -1.37
C VAL A 592 -14.78 10.85 -0.11
N ASP A 593 -13.47 10.60 -0.06
CA ASP A 593 -12.88 9.62 0.85
C ASP A 593 -11.40 9.98 1.18
N GLU A 594 -10.55 9.00 1.50
CA GLU A 594 -9.09 9.15 1.45
C GLU A 594 -8.59 9.40 0.01
N ILE A 595 -7.33 9.82 -0.14
CA ILE A 595 -6.73 10.10 -1.45
C ILE A 595 -6.46 8.81 -2.25
N ILE A 596 -6.82 8.81 -3.54
CA ILE A 596 -6.62 7.66 -4.43
C ILE A 596 -5.15 7.58 -4.86
N ASP A 597 -4.52 6.40 -4.78
CA ASP A 597 -3.23 6.15 -5.42
C ASP A 597 -3.39 5.97 -6.94
N TRP A 598 -3.33 7.06 -7.69
CA TRP A 598 -3.33 7.01 -9.17
C TRP A 598 -2.04 6.43 -9.77
N ALA A 599 -1.03 6.07 -8.96
CA ALA A 599 0.16 5.33 -9.40
C ALA A 599 -0.04 3.80 -9.39
N VAL A 600 -1.18 3.29 -8.90
CA VAL A 600 -1.56 1.89 -9.10
C VAL A 600 -1.70 1.58 -10.60
N LEU A 601 -1.14 0.45 -11.01
CA LEU A 601 -1.05 -0.01 -12.39
C LEU A 601 -2.41 -0.08 -13.10
N ASP A 602 -3.42 -0.61 -12.41
CA ASP A 602 -4.82 -0.69 -12.84
C ASP A 602 -5.51 0.68 -12.99
N PHE A 603 -4.84 1.81 -12.71
CA PHE A 603 -5.38 3.14 -13.02
C PHE A 603 -4.69 3.84 -14.19
N GLY A 604 -3.62 3.29 -14.78
CA GLY A 604 -3.04 3.79 -16.04
C GLY A 604 -1.53 4.05 -16.02
N SER A 605 -1.08 5.22 -16.48
CA SER A 605 0.35 5.52 -16.64
C SER A 605 1.05 5.97 -15.35
N GLY A 606 0.30 6.10 -14.26
CA GLY A 606 0.75 6.64 -12.99
C GLY A 606 0.76 8.17 -12.89
N ALA A 607 0.23 8.87 -13.90
CA ALA A 607 0.12 10.32 -13.91
C ALA A 607 -1.34 10.78 -13.83
N ILE A 608 -1.64 11.69 -12.89
CA ILE A 608 -2.97 12.29 -12.75
C ILE A 608 -3.38 13.01 -14.04
N GLY A 609 -4.56 12.68 -14.58
CA GLY A 609 -5.03 13.12 -15.90
C GLY A 609 -4.67 12.19 -17.07
N ASP A 610 -3.75 11.24 -16.91
CA ASP A 610 -3.30 10.27 -17.94
C ASP A 610 -3.57 8.82 -17.47
N GLY A 611 -4.84 8.54 -17.22
CA GLY A 611 -5.32 7.28 -16.68
C GLY A 611 -6.82 7.35 -16.37
N VAL A 612 -7.30 6.50 -15.48
CA VAL A 612 -8.68 6.54 -14.96
C VAL A 612 -8.88 7.77 -14.06
N ILE A 613 -7.89 8.10 -13.24
CA ILE A 613 -7.95 9.24 -12.30
C ILE A 613 -7.64 10.54 -13.05
N LYS A 614 -8.65 11.39 -13.23
CA LYS A 614 -8.55 12.61 -14.06
C LYS A 614 -8.12 13.86 -13.29
N GLY A 615 -8.26 13.85 -11.96
CA GLY A 615 -7.97 15.01 -11.11
C GLY A 615 -8.49 14.82 -9.68
N GLY A 616 -8.45 15.89 -8.90
CA GLY A 616 -8.97 15.89 -7.53
C GLY A 616 -8.55 17.14 -6.77
N TYR A 617 -8.99 17.24 -5.51
CA TYR A 617 -8.66 18.36 -4.62
C TYR A 617 -8.45 17.85 -3.20
N ASN A 618 -7.44 18.41 -2.51
CA ASN A 618 -7.24 18.14 -1.10
C ASN A 618 -8.00 19.16 -0.24
N TYR A 619 -9.17 18.77 0.27
CA TYR A 619 -9.98 19.61 1.14
C TYR A 619 -9.49 19.66 2.59
N VAL A 620 -8.50 18.85 2.97
CA VAL A 620 -7.84 18.92 4.28
C VAL A 620 -6.70 19.95 4.26
N GLN A 621 -5.90 19.98 3.18
CA GLN A 621 -4.71 20.82 3.06
C GLN A 621 -4.85 22.03 2.09
N ASP A 622 -6.01 22.21 1.45
CA ASP A 622 -6.40 23.40 0.64
C ASP A 622 -5.60 23.58 -0.66
N PHE A 623 -5.46 22.50 -1.46
CA PHE A 623 -4.77 22.54 -2.77
C PHE A 623 -5.32 21.58 -3.85
N ASP A 624 -5.10 21.91 -5.13
CA ASP A 624 -5.33 21.04 -6.29
C ASP A 624 -4.26 19.93 -6.33
N LEU A 625 -4.64 18.67 -6.57
CA LEU A 625 -3.69 17.53 -6.51
C LEU A 625 -2.68 17.54 -7.68
N GLU A 626 -1.39 17.49 -7.36
CA GLU A 626 -0.30 17.30 -8.32
C GLU A 626 0.35 15.91 -8.18
N LEU A 627 1.20 15.55 -9.15
CA LEU A 627 1.87 14.24 -9.28
C LEU A 627 2.83 13.89 -8.12
N SER A 628 3.07 14.81 -7.18
CA SER A 628 3.83 14.60 -5.95
C SER A 628 3.02 13.99 -4.80
N ASP A 629 1.68 14.00 -4.91
CA ASP A 629 0.79 13.95 -3.75
C ASP A 629 0.17 12.56 -3.54
N LEU A 630 0.90 11.50 -3.87
CA LEU A 630 0.44 10.11 -3.71
C LEU A 630 0.20 9.77 -2.22
N PRO A 631 -0.79 8.92 -1.88
CA PRO A 631 -1.07 8.48 -0.52
C PRO A 631 0.12 7.81 0.17
N SER A 632 0.07 7.81 1.51
CA SER A 632 0.84 6.87 2.33
C SER A 632 0.23 5.46 2.25
N THR A 633 0.92 4.43 2.75
CA THR A 633 0.38 3.05 2.85
C THR A 633 -0.96 2.95 3.58
N ASP A 634 -1.23 3.92 4.44
CA ASP A 634 -2.30 3.85 5.42
C ASP A 634 -3.58 4.52 4.89
N HIS A 635 -3.48 5.26 3.76
CA HIS A 635 -4.57 6.01 3.12
C HIS A 635 -5.13 5.22 1.92
N TYR A 636 -5.63 4.01 2.17
CA TYR A 636 -6.03 3.06 1.15
C TYR A 636 -7.55 2.94 0.93
N HIS A 637 -8.39 3.46 1.83
CA HIS A 637 -9.84 3.25 1.78
C HIS A 637 -10.46 3.88 0.52
N GLY A 638 -10.01 5.09 0.15
CA GLY A 638 -10.37 5.75 -1.10
C GLY A 638 -9.84 5.01 -2.33
N THR A 639 -8.61 4.48 -2.26
CA THR A 639 -8.01 3.65 -3.31
C THR A 639 -8.77 2.34 -3.53
N ALA A 640 -9.17 1.65 -2.46
CA ALA A 640 -9.94 0.42 -2.49
C ALA A 640 -11.38 0.63 -3.00
N CYS A 641 -12.04 1.74 -2.62
CA CYS A 641 -13.30 2.16 -3.22
C CYS A 641 -13.15 2.43 -4.73
N ALA A 642 -12.11 3.18 -5.12
CA ALA A 642 -11.79 3.49 -6.51
C ALA A 642 -11.56 2.21 -7.33
N GLY A 643 -10.88 1.19 -6.77
CA GLY A 643 -10.67 -0.08 -7.45
C GLY A 643 -11.96 -0.82 -7.76
N ILE A 644 -12.86 -0.97 -6.79
CA ILE A 644 -14.19 -1.60 -6.98
C ILE A 644 -15.00 -0.83 -8.03
N ILE A 645 -14.94 0.50 -8.01
CA ILE A 645 -15.70 1.35 -8.93
C ILE A 645 -15.13 1.28 -10.36
N GLY A 646 -13.80 1.31 -10.53
CA GLY A 646 -13.18 1.62 -11.83
C GLY A 646 -11.71 1.25 -12.01
N ALA A 647 -11.15 0.25 -11.31
CA ALA A 647 -9.90 -0.38 -11.75
C ALA A 647 -10.02 -0.89 -13.19
N ARG A 648 -8.97 -0.68 -13.99
CA ARG A 648 -8.92 -1.03 -15.42
C ARG A 648 -9.07 -2.53 -15.60
N ARG A 649 -9.98 -2.92 -16.49
CA ARG A 649 -10.39 -4.30 -16.70
C ARG A 649 -10.00 -4.79 -18.09
N ASN A 650 -9.68 -6.07 -18.22
CA ASN A 650 -9.08 -6.69 -19.39
C ASN A 650 -7.77 -5.98 -19.82
N ASP A 651 -6.84 -5.71 -18.92
CA ASP A 651 -5.45 -5.41 -19.32
C ASP A 651 -4.40 -6.45 -18.89
N GLY A 652 -4.87 -7.50 -18.19
CA GLY A 652 -4.08 -8.69 -17.87
C GLY A 652 -3.22 -8.51 -16.61
N LEU A 653 -3.67 -7.63 -15.72
CA LEU A 653 -3.01 -7.18 -14.50
C LEU A 653 -4.10 -7.08 -13.42
N GLY A 654 -3.75 -7.30 -12.15
CA GLY A 654 -4.60 -6.84 -11.04
C GLY A 654 -6.05 -7.33 -11.00
N VAL A 655 -6.99 -6.40 -10.95
CA VAL A 655 -8.40 -6.62 -10.58
C VAL A 655 -9.37 -5.87 -11.49
N ALA A 656 -10.55 -6.46 -11.70
CA ALA A 656 -11.62 -5.79 -12.44
C ALA A 656 -12.33 -4.75 -11.57
N GLY A 657 -12.38 -3.50 -12.04
CA GLY A 657 -13.36 -2.52 -11.58
C GLY A 657 -14.71 -2.70 -12.26
N ILE A 658 -15.80 -2.46 -11.53
CA ILE A 658 -17.18 -2.67 -12.02
C ILE A 658 -17.45 -1.83 -13.28
N ALA A 659 -17.00 -0.57 -13.31
CA ALA A 659 -17.07 0.30 -14.48
C ALA A 659 -15.67 0.57 -15.10
N GLY A 660 -14.79 -0.44 -15.04
CA GLY A 660 -13.36 -0.41 -15.39
C GLY A 660 -13.00 -0.41 -16.88
N GLY A 661 -13.98 -0.49 -17.79
CA GLY A 661 -13.77 -0.52 -19.24
C GLY A 661 -13.46 -1.92 -19.80
N ASP A 662 -12.85 -1.95 -20.98
CA ASP A 662 -12.32 -3.12 -21.66
C ASP A 662 -11.07 -2.70 -22.43
N ILE A 663 -9.93 -2.67 -21.73
CA ILE A 663 -8.71 -2.04 -22.22
C ILE A 663 -8.11 -2.81 -23.40
N ALA A 664 -8.14 -4.15 -23.38
CA ALA A 664 -7.72 -5.00 -24.50
C ALA A 664 -8.45 -4.67 -25.81
N ASN A 665 -9.70 -4.21 -25.73
CA ASN A 665 -10.51 -3.78 -26.88
C ASN A 665 -10.53 -2.25 -27.09
N GLY A 666 -9.83 -1.47 -26.25
CA GLY A 666 -9.71 -0.03 -26.38
C GLY A 666 -10.93 0.78 -25.91
N ILE A 667 -11.64 0.27 -24.90
CA ILE A 667 -12.77 0.96 -24.24
C ILE A 667 -12.30 1.41 -22.86
N ASP A 668 -12.20 2.72 -22.63
CA ASP A 668 -11.84 3.27 -21.31
C ASP A 668 -13.02 3.20 -20.33
N GLY A 669 -12.72 2.88 -19.07
CA GLY A 669 -13.66 2.95 -17.95
C GLY A 669 -13.99 4.39 -17.52
N VAL A 670 -14.68 4.52 -16.38
CA VAL A 670 -15.11 5.81 -15.79
C VAL A 670 -13.99 6.82 -15.58
N SER A 671 -14.31 8.11 -15.57
CA SER A 671 -13.37 9.18 -15.16
C SER A 671 -13.47 9.41 -13.67
N MET A 672 -12.49 8.98 -12.87
CA MET A 672 -12.55 9.13 -11.41
C MET A 672 -11.82 10.37 -10.89
N TYR A 673 -12.33 10.93 -9.79
CA TYR A 673 -11.81 12.12 -9.13
C TYR A 673 -11.60 11.88 -7.64
N SER A 674 -10.42 12.23 -7.13
CA SER A 674 -10.05 12.08 -5.72
C SER A 674 -10.43 13.33 -4.93
N LEU A 675 -11.57 13.32 -4.24
CA LEU A 675 -12.03 14.44 -3.42
C LEU A 675 -11.63 14.17 -1.96
N VAL A 676 -10.39 14.50 -1.62
CA VAL A 676 -9.76 14.05 -0.37
C VAL A 676 -10.41 14.71 0.83
N ILE A 677 -11.10 13.89 1.63
CA ILE A 677 -11.74 14.30 2.87
C ILE A 677 -11.23 13.61 4.13
N PHE A 678 -10.46 12.54 3.99
CA PHE A 678 -9.74 11.87 5.08
C PHE A 678 -8.23 11.93 4.81
N GLU A 679 -7.46 12.29 5.84
CA GLU A 679 -6.00 12.07 5.95
C GLU A 679 -5.67 11.27 7.23
N ASP A 680 -6.73 10.70 7.82
CA ASP A 680 -6.85 10.09 9.13
C ASP A 680 -8.30 9.55 9.18
N GLN A 681 -8.64 8.62 10.07
CA GLN A 681 -9.97 7.98 10.14
C GLN A 681 -11.17 8.93 10.40
N PHE A 682 -10.94 10.23 10.62
CA PHE A 682 -11.98 11.21 10.93
C PHE A 682 -11.99 12.40 9.97
N ALA A 683 -12.93 12.36 9.02
CA ALA A 683 -13.38 13.53 8.31
C ALA A 683 -14.24 14.45 9.23
N GLY A 684 -15.18 15.17 8.64
CA GLY A 684 -16.08 16.09 9.35
C GLY A 684 -16.55 17.23 8.45
N VAL A 685 -17.52 17.99 8.95
CA VAL A 685 -18.62 18.42 8.09
C VAL A 685 -18.27 19.55 7.15
N ALA A 686 -17.60 20.62 7.60
CA ALA A 686 -17.43 21.82 6.76
C ALA A 686 -16.69 21.53 5.44
N GLN A 687 -15.63 20.72 5.49
CA GLN A 687 -14.85 20.34 4.32
C GLN A 687 -15.41 19.11 3.59
N ALA A 688 -16.31 18.32 4.22
CA ALA A 688 -17.06 17.27 3.51
C ALA A 688 -18.19 17.89 2.68
N ALA A 689 -18.91 18.86 3.25
CA ALA A 689 -19.86 19.72 2.55
C ALA A 689 -19.19 20.48 1.39
N ASN A 690 -18.00 21.04 1.60
CA ASN A 690 -17.23 21.69 0.52
C ASN A 690 -16.88 20.72 -0.62
N ALA A 691 -16.45 19.49 -0.30
CA ALA A 691 -16.17 18.46 -1.30
C ALA A 691 -17.41 18.04 -2.09
N ILE A 692 -18.55 17.87 -1.43
CA ILE A 692 -19.83 17.52 -2.07
C ILE A 692 -20.33 18.67 -2.96
N VAL A 693 -20.28 19.91 -2.48
CA VAL A 693 -20.71 21.10 -3.25
C VAL A 693 -19.82 21.36 -4.47
N GLN A 694 -18.50 21.36 -4.31
CA GLN A 694 -17.58 21.54 -5.44
C GLN A 694 -17.55 20.32 -6.36
N GLY A 695 -17.75 19.11 -5.84
CA GLY A 695 -17.87 17.88 -6.62
C GLY A 695 -19.03 17.94 -7.62
N ALA A 696 -20.22 18.31 -7.15
CA ALA A 696 -21.42 18.39 -7.98
C ALA A 696 -21.50 19.64 -8.87
N SER A 697 -20.77 20.71 -8.53
CA SER A 697 -20.69 21.92 -9.36
C SER A 697 -20.01 21.64 -10.71
N ASP A 698 -20.60 22.07 -11.84
CA ASP A 698 -19.90 22.26 -13.13
C ASP A 698 -20.09 23.68 -13.65
N ILE A 699 -19.07 24.53 -13.54
CA ILE A 699 -19.05 25.81 -14.24
C ILE A 699 -18.43 25.63 -15.62
N ASN A 700 -19.24 25.90 -16.64
CA ASN A 700 -19.07 25.63 -18.08
C ASN A 700 -17.81 26.23 -18.78
N ASP A 701 -16.85 26.79 -18.03
CA ASP A 701 -15.53 27.18 -18.52
C ASP A 701 -14.36 26.42 -17.85
N GLY A 702 -14.66 25.47 -16.96
CA GLY A 702 -13.69 24.63 -16.26
C GLY A 702 -12.93 25.35 -15.14
N THR A 703 -13.41 26.49 -14.64
CA THR A 703 -12.71 27.28 -13.60
C THR A 703 -13.11 26.94 -12.17
N LEU A 704 -14.26 26.29 -11.97
CA LEU A 704 -14.81 25.94 -10.65
C LEU A 704 -15.67 24.67 -10.75
N GLY A 705 -15.40 23.70 -9.87
CA GLY A 705 -16.16 22.46 -9.74
C GLY A 705 -15.64 21.29 -10.59
N PHE A 706 -16.15 20.08 -10.30
CA PHE A 706 -15.74 18.83 -10.96
C PHE A 706 -16.81 18.21 -11.88
N GLY A 707 -18.08 18.61 -11.76
CA GLY A 707 -19.20 18.10 -12.55
C GLY A 707 -19.36 16.58 -12.48
N LEU A 708 -19.37 16.04 -11.26
CA LEU A 708 -19.50 14.62 -11.01
C LEU A 708 -20.94 14.13 -11.21
N HIS A 709 -21.12 13.00 -11.88
CA HIS A 709 -22.44 12.37 -12.04
C HIS A 709 -22.78 11.44 -10.86
N ALA A 710 -21.76 10.96 -10.13
CA ALA A 710 -21.94 10.14 -8.94
C ALA A 710 -20.82 10.38 -7.92
N MET A 711 -21.10 10.12 -6.64
CA MET A 711 -20.13 10.13 -5.55
C MET A 711 -20.25 8.91 -4.64
N ASN A 712 -19.11 8.32 -4.27
CA ASN A 712 -19.00 7.32 -3.21
C ASN A 712 -18.67 8.02 -1.87
N LEU A 713 -19.61 7.94 -0.92
CA LEU A 713 -19.45 8.42 0.46
C LEU A 713 -19.45 7.20 1.39
N SER A 714 -18.33 6.49 1.43
CA SER A 714 -18.16 5.23 2.18
C SER A 714 -17.95 5.43 3.70
N TRP A 715 -18.69 6.37 4.28
CA TRP A 715 -18.55 6.84 5.67
C TRP A 715 -19.88 7.38 6.20
N GLY A 716 -19.94 7.64 7.51
CA GLY A 716 -21.11 8.28 8.11
C GLY A 716 -20.90 8.76 9.55
N GLY A 717 -21.82 9.60 10.03
CA GLY A 717 -21.78 10.26 11.34
C GLY A 717 -23.18 10.73 11.81
N PRO A 718 -23.24 11.71 12.73
CA PRO A 718 -24.51 12.28 13.21
C PRO A 718 -25.17 13.21 12.18
N GLU A 719 -26.44 13.54 12.37
CA GLU A 719 -27.15 14.54 11.57
C GLU A 719 -26.50 15.93 11.71
N ASP A 720 -26.23 16.61 10.60
CA ASP A 720 -25.72 17.98 10.58
C ASP A 720 -26.39 18.81 9.46
N PRO A 721 -26.89 20.03 9.74
CA PRO A 721 -27.59 20.83 8.74
C PRO A 721 -26.71 21.28 7.57
N LEU A 722 -25.41 21.55 7.77
CA LEU A 722 -24.50 21.94 6.68
C LEU A 722 -24.19 20.75 5.77
N LEU A 723 -24.10 19.54 6.33
CA LEU A 723 -24.01 18.34 5.50
C LEU A 723 -25.32 18.13 4.73
N LYS A 724 -26.48 18.34 5.36
CA LYS A 724 -27.79 18.22 4.69
C LYS A 724 -27.93 19.20 3.52
N GLU A 725 -27.60 20.48 3.72
CA GLU A 725 -27.61 21.52 2.68
C GLU A 725 -26.66 21.16 1.51
N ALA A 726 -25.50 20.56 1.78
CA ALA A 726 -24.56 20.11 0.74
C ALA A 726 -25.07 18.89 -0.04
N ILE A 727 -25.69 17.92 0.65
CA ILE A 727 -26.33 16.74 0.05
C ILE A 727 -27.49 17.17 -0.85
N GLU A 728 -28.39 18.03 -0.36
CA GLU A 728 -29.49 18.60 -1.13
C GLU A 728 -28.97 19.41 -2.34
N TYR A 729 -27.89 20.18 -2.18
CA TYR A 729 -27.25 20.87 -3.30
C TYR A 729 -26.74 19.91 -4.37
N ALA A 730 -26.01 18.85 -4.00
CA ALA A 730 -25.46 17.91 -4.97
C ALA A 730 -26.55 17.12 -5.71
N TRP A 731 -27.60 16.69 -4.99
CA TRP A 731 -28.80 16.09 -5.56
C TRP A 731 -29.51 17.01 -6.57
N LEU A 732 -29.61 18.31 -6.28
CA LEU A 732 -30.16 19.33 -7.20
C LEU A 732 -29.25 19.68 -8.38
N ASN A 733 -28.04 19.10 -8.47
CA ASN A 733 -27.16 19.13 -9.64
C ASN A 733 -27.11 17.75 -10.34
N ASP A 734 -28.15 16.94 -10.20
CA ASP A 734 -28.31 15.60 -10.78
C ASP A 734 -27.21 14.58 -10.38
N CYS A 735 -26.47 14.85 -9.30
CA CYS A 735 -25.37 14.01 -8.83
C CYS A 735 -25.88 12.86 -7.94
N MET A 736 -25.51 11.62 -8.29
CA MET A 736 -25.94 10.43 -7.54
C MET A 736 -25.07 10.20 -6.30
N ILE A 737 -25.64 10.32 -5.10
CA ILE A 737 -24.91 10.24 -3.84
C ILE A 737 -25.13 8.85 -3.22
N ALA A 738 -24.16 7.94 -3.35
CA ALA A 738 -24.20 6.65 -2.67
C ALA A 738 -23.50 6.76 -1.31
N ALA A 739 -24.16 6.33 -0.23
CA ALA A 739 -23.65 6.46 1.13
C ALA A 739 -23.74 5.18 1.95
N ALA A 740 -22.72 4.93 2.77
CA ALA A 740 -22.62 3.77 3.62
C ALA A 740 -23.62 3.81 4.79
N ARG A 741 -24.54 2.83 4.87
CA ARG A 741 -25.53 2.74 5.97
C ARG A 741 -24.89 2.57 7.36
N GLY A 742 -23.65 2.08 7.42
CA GLY A 742 -22.82 1.98 8.62
C GLY A 742 -22.67 0.55 9.16
N ASN A 743 -21.67 0.33 10.01
CA ASN A 743 -21.19 -1.00 10.39
C ASN A 743 -21.51 -1.39 11.85
N SER A 744 -22.68 -1.00 12.34
CA SER A 744 -23.06 -1.12 13.76
C SER A 744 -24.17 -2.14 14.05
N GLY A 745 -24.63 -2.90 13.06
CA GLY A 745 -25.68 -3.92 13.24
C GLY A 745 -26.98 -3.39 13.84
N SER A 746 -27.37 -2.15 13.50
CA SER A 746 -28.44 -1.44 14.20
C SER A 746 -29.37 -0.63 13.29
N ASP A 747 -30.55 -0.33 13.82
CA ASP A 747 -31.57 0.54 13.22
C ASP A 747 -31.29 2.05 13.40
N GLN A 748 -30.17 2.43 14.01
CA GLN A 748 -29.88 3.82 14.34
C GLN A 748 -29.50 4.63 13.08
N ALA A 749 -29.98 5.87 12.99
CA ALA A 749 -29.71 6.75 11.85
C ALA A 749 -28.24 7.19 11.81
N ILE A 750 -27.63 7.11 10.63
CA ILE A 750 -26.24 7.47 10.35
C ILE A 750 -26.23 8.26 9.04
N TYR A 751 -25.62 9.44 9.05
CA TYR A 751 -25.72 10.43 7.98
C TYR A 751 -24.39 10.51 7.21
N PRO A 752 -24.40 10.64 5.87
CA PRO A 752 -25.54 11.06 5.05
C PRO A 752 -26.55 9.97 4.68
N ALA A 753 -26.25 8.69 4.88
CA ALA A 753 -27.09 7.54 4.51
C ALA A 753 -28.47 7.41 5.21
N CYS A 754 -28.92 8.44 5.93
CA CYS A 754 -30.24 8.54 6.56
C CYS A 754 -30.83 9.97 6.45
N TYR A 755 -30.40 10.77 5.45
CA TYR A 755 -31.14 11.97 5.05
C TYR A 755 -32.46 11.58 4.34
N ASN A 756 -33.06 12.49 3.55
CA ASN A 756 -34.27 12.15 2.81
C ASN A 756 -33.91 11.04 1.79
N ASP A 757 -34.78 10.04 1.65
CA ASP A 757 -34.61 8.86 0.78
C ASP A 757 -34.12 9.27 -0.61
N GLU A 758 -34.88 10.18 -1.19
CA GLU A 758 -34.79 10.56 -2.60
C GLU A 758 -33.49 11.31 -2.92
N GLN A 759 -32.69 11.66 -1.89
CA GLN A 759 -31.45 12.44 -1.97
C GLN A 759 -30.17 11.59 -1.80
N VAL A 760 -30.23 10.39 -1.19
CA VAL A 760 -29.04 9.61 -0.83
C VAL A 760 -29.29 8.10 -0.92
N PHE A 761 -28.64 7.46 -1.89
CA PHE A 761 -28.71 6.01 -2.10
C PHE A 761 -27.99 5.25 -0.98
N SER A 762 -28.76 4.70 -0.06
CA SER A 762 -28.32 4.21 1.25
C SER A 762 -27.98 2.71 1.22
N CYS A 763 -26.68 2.42 1.29
CA CYS A 763 -26.13 1.11 0.97
C CYS A 763 -25.82 0.29 2.24
N GLY A 764 -26.56 -0.79 2.45
CA GLY A 764 -26.25 -1.85 3.42
C GLY A 764 -25.33 -2.94 2.85
N ALA A 765 -24.69 -3.71 3.73
CA ALA A 765 -23.78 -4.79 3.35
C ALA A 765 -24.43 -6.18 3.45
N CYS A 766 -24.14 -7.06 2.50
CA CYS A 766 -24.49 -8.48 2.54
C CYS A 766 -23.29 -9.43 2.69
N GLY A 767 -23.56 -10.63 3.22
CA GLY A 767 -22.62 -11.77 3.35
C GLY A 767 -22.39 -12.55 2.05
N SER A 768 -21.63 -13.65 2.10
CA SER A 768 -21.46 -14.58 0.94
C SER A 768 -22.75 -15.28 0.54
N ASP A 769 -23.73 -15.44 1.43
CA ASP A 769 -25.08 -15.91 1.09
C ASP A 769 -25.95 -14.77 0.48
N GLY A 770 -25.45 -13.54 0.56
CA GLY A 770 -26.04 -12.34 0.03
C GLY A 770 -27.29 -11.86 0.78
N VAL A 771 -27.53 -12.35 2.01
CA VAL A 771 -28.46 -11.73 2.98
C VAL A 771 -27.73 -10.65 3.78
N LEU A 772 -28.45 -9.88 4.61
CA LEU A 772 -27.86 -8.87 5.49
C LEU A 772 -26.64 -9.43 6.22
N LEU A 773 -25.53 -8.68 6.19
CA LEU A 773 -24.35 -9.01 6.96
C LEU A 773 -24.65 -8.79 8.46
N GLU A 774 -25.26 -9.78 9.10
CA GLU A 774 -25.36 -9.86 10.57
C GLU A 774 -23.97 -10.05 11.19
N LEU A 775 -23.88 -10.07 12.54
CA LEU A 775 -22.61 -10.10 13.26
C LEU A 775 -21.75 -11.33 12.93
N GLY A 776 -20.79 -11.14 12.03
CA GLY A 776 -19.76 -12.12 11.70
C GLY A 776 -18.62 -12.16 12.72
N GLU A 777 -17.63 -12.99 12.45
CA GLU A 777 -16.49 -13.24 13.37
C GLU A 777 -15.65 -11.96 13.62
N ASP A 778 -15.59 -11.07 12.63
CA ASP A 778 -14.99 -9.72 12.68
C ASP A 778 -15.72 -8.73 13.63
N ASN A 779 -16.85 -9.10 14.23
CA ASN A 779 -17.74 -8.22 15.04
C ASN A 779 -18.37 -7.03 14.30
N TYR A 780 -18.19 -6.91 12.99
CA TYR A 780 -18.98 -6.00 12.15
C TYR A 780 -20.33 -6.60 11.77
N ALA A 781 -21.32 -5.74 11.61
CA ALA A 781 -22.61 -6.05 11.00
C ALA A 781 -23.14 -4.81 10.29
N SER A 782 -23.84 -4.98 9.16
CA SER A 782 -24.52 -3.89 8.49
C SER A 782 -25.59 -3.31 9.41
N SER A 783 -25.56 -1.99 9.60
CA SER A 783 -26.74 -1.23 10.02
C SER A 783 -27.84 -1.36 8.96
N TYR A 784 -29.08 -1.14 9.37
CA TYR A 784 -30.27 -1.46 8.59
C TYR A 784 -31.43 -0.50 8.92
N GLY A 785 -32.54 -0.58 8.20
CA GLY A 785 -33.68 0.34 8.37
C GLY A 785 -33.31 1.80 8.10
N GLN A 786 -34.16 2.74 8.54
CA GLN A 786 -34.09 4.16 8.13
C GLN A 786 -34.09 4.28 6.59
N ASN A 787 -35.09 3.65 5.99
CA ASN A 787 -35.38 3.52 4.56
C ASN A 787 -34.32 2.89 3.63
N MET A 788 -33.06 2.69 4.07
CA MET A 788 -31.96 1.94 3.40
C MET A 788 -32.36 1.20 2.10
N ASP A 789 -31.93 1.70 0.94
CA ASP A 789 -32.30 1.22 -0.39
C ASP A 789 -32.03 -0.26 -0.63
N VAL A 790 -30.79 -0.70 -0.40
CA VAL A 790 -30.27 -1.96 -0.95
C VAL A 790 -29.22 -2.60 -0.07
N LEU A 791 -28.99 -3.88 -0.29
CA LEU A 791 -27.76 -4.57 0.07
C LEU A 791 -26.83 -4.69 -1.13
N ALA A 792 -25.53 -4.54 -0.91
CA ALA A 792 -24.48 -4.94 -1.85
C ALA A 792 -23.35 -5.67 -1.09
N PRO A 793 -22.44 -6.38 -1.78
CA PRO A 793 -21.40 -7.15 -1.12
C PRO A 793 -20.56 -6.29 -0.17
N GLY A 794 -20.54 -6.67 1.10
CA GLY A 794 -19.66 -6.11 2.13
C GLY A 794 -18.88 -7.16 2.89
N ASN A 795 -18.92 -8.41 2.47
CA ASN A 795 -18.08 -9.45 3.03
C ASN A 795 -16.68 -9.43 2.38
N GLY A 796 -15.65 -9.14 3.17
CA GLY A 796 -14.27 -9.05 2.66
C GLY A 796 -13.76 -10.35 2.04
N ALA A 797 -14.35 -11.48 2.43
CA ALA A 797 -14.04 -12.80 1.90
C ALA A 797 -14.50 -13.05 0.45
N ASP A 798 -15.21 -12.09 -0.17
CA ASP A 798 -15.67 -12.15 -1.56
C ASP A 798 -15.11 -10.99 -2.43
N ILE A 799 -14.42 -10.01 -1.85
CA ILE A 799 -14.22 -8.68 -2.47
C ILE A 799 -12.74 -8.30 -2.51
N LEU A 800 -12.08 -8.54 -3.64
CA LEU A 800 -10.71 -8.07 -3.91
C LEU A 800 -10.73 -6.80 -4.78
N THR A 801 -9.83 -5.86 -4.49
CA THR A 801 -9.73 -4.53 -5.13
C THR A 801 -8.29 -3.99 -5.09
N THR A 802 -8.06 -2.81 -5.67
CA THR A 802 -6.75 -2.14 -5.67
C THR A 802 -6.39 -1.59 -4.28
N PHE A 803 -5.09 -1.42 -4.08
CA PHE A 803 -4.45 -0.93 -2.86
C PHE A 803 -3.23 -0.09 -3.21
N VAL A 804 -2.79 0.77 -2.30
CA VAL A 804 -1.73 1.76 -2.52
C VAL A 804 -0.33 1.12 -2.67
N THR A 805 0.54 1.76 -3.44
CA THR A 805 1.82 1.20 -3.91
C THR A 805 2.94 1.32 -2.88
N ALA A 806 3.39 0.20 -2.32
CA ALA A 806 4.52 0.15 -1.38
C ALA A 806 5.33 -1.16 -1.49
N PRO A 807 6.64 -1.17 -1.09
CA PRO A 807 7.53 -2.29 -1.36
C PRO A 807 7.33 -3.46 -0.39
N LEU A 808 6.53 -4.45 -0.80
CA LEU A 808 6.47 -5.82 -0.28
C LEU A 808 6.46 -5.97 1.25
N ASP A 809 5.26 -5.93 1.83
CA ASP A 809 4.90 -6.88 2.89
C ASP A 809 3.43 -7.30 2.62
N PRO A 810 3.13 -8.58 2.34
CA PRO A 810 1.78 -8.99 2.01
C PRO A 810 0.89 -8.89 3.25
N ILE A 811 -0.24 -8.20 3.11
CA ILE A 811 -1.39 -8.36 4.01
C ILE A 811 -1.69 -9.87 4.06
N GLU A 812 -1.78 -10.47 5.24
CA GLU A 812 -1.85 -11.95 5.33
C GLU A 812 -2.98 -12.50 4.45
N GLU A 813 -2.61 -13.46 3.60
CA GLU A 813 -3.50 -14.06 2.62
C GLU A 813 -4.75 -14.63 3.31
N SER A 814 -5.95 -14.40 2.75
CA SER A 814 -7.21 -14.87 3.34
C SER A 814 -7.79 -16.07 2.57
N ALA A 815 -8.74 -16.84 3.13
CA ALA A 815 -9.21 -18.14 2.58
C ALA A 815 -10.14 -17.99 1.36
N TYR A 816 -10.06 -16.77 0.85
CA TYR A 816 -11.12 -15.78 0.77
C TYR A 816 -10.51 -14.41 0.32
N CYS A 817 -9.17 -14.27 0.22
CA CYS A 817 -8.51 -13.09 -0.37
C CYS A 817 -7.12 -13.43 -0.92
N LEU A 818 -6.77 -12.89 -2.09
CA LEU A 818 -5.37 -12.77 -2.55
C LEU A 818 -4.86 -11.34 -2.26
N THR A 819 -3.58 -11.23 -1.95
CA THR A 819 -2.96 -9.98 -1.47
C THR A 819 -1.56 -9.83 -2.08
N GLU A 820 -1.50 -9.18 -3.24
CA GLU A 820 -0.26 -8.96 -3.99
C GLU A 820 0.05 -7.46 -4.13
N SER A 821 1.17 -7.10 -4.74
CA SER A 821 1.61 -5.69 -4.80
C SER A 821 0.57 -4.82 -5.51
N ASN A 822 -0.09 -3.95 -4.75
CA ASN A 822 -1.18 -3.04 -5.13
C ASN A 822 -2.61 -3.63 -5.09
N TYR A 823 -2.86 -4.75 -4.38
CA TYR A 823 -4.19 -5.36 -4.28
C TYR A 823 -4.52 -5.90 -2.88
N THR A 824 -5.75 -5.71 -2.41
CA THR A 824 -6.24 -6.25 -1.13
C THR A 824 -7.76 -6.42 -1.10
N CYS A 825 -8.27 -7.17 -0.13
CA CYS A 825 -9.71 -7.28 0.08
C CYS A 825 -10.30 -6.19 0.95
N PHE A 826 -11.48 -5.73 0.53
CA PHE A 826 -12.19 -4.59 1.11
C PHE A 826 -13.59 -5.01 1.54
N ARG A 827 -14.17 -4.39 2.57
CA ARG A 827 -15.36 -4.94 3.23
C ARG A 827 -16.31 -3.89 3.78
N ASN A 828 -17.27 -4.36 4.57
CA ASN A 828 -18.25 -3.56 5.30
C ASN A 828 -19.17 -2.75 4.36
N THR A 829 -20.01 -1.86 4.90
CA THR A 829 -20.87 -0.99 4.07
C THR A 829 -20.07 -0.08 3.13
N SER A 830 -18.78 0.15 3.38
CA SER A 830 -17.88 0.85 2.47
C SER A 830 -17.74 0.12 1.13
N ALA A 831 -17.41 -1.17 1.17
CA ALA A 831 -17.37 -1.98 -0.05
C ALA A 831 -18.75 -2.09 -0.71
N ALA A 832 -19.83 -2.16 0.07
CA ALA A 832 -21.19 -2.19 -0.46
C ALA A 832 -21.53 -0.90 -1.23
N THR A 833 -21.22 0.28 -0.65
CA THR A 833 -21.36 1.57 -1.34
C THR A 833 -20.51 1.64 -2.60
N ALA A 834 -19.27 1.16 -2.57
CA ALA A 834 -18.43 1.13 -3.77
C ALA A 834 -18.99 0.21 -4.88
N HIS A 835 -19.59 -0.94 -4.53
CA HIS A 835 -20.31 -1.78 -5.50
C HIS A 835 -21.56 -1.07 -6.06
N ALA A 836 -22.29 -0.33 -5.22
CA ALA A 836 -23.42 0.48 -5.65
C ALA A 836 -22.98 1.61 -6.59
N THR A 837 -21.95 2.39 -6.24
CA THR A 837 -21.40 3.46 -7.10
C THR A 837 -20.87 2.90 -8.42
N GLY A 838 -20.19 1.76 -8.42
CA GLY A 838 -19.76 1.07 -9.64
C GLY A 838 -20.95 0.65 -10.53
N THR A 839 -22.01 0.13 -9.91
CA THR A 839 -23.25 -0.27 -10.61
C THR A 839 -23.99 0.94 -11.19
N ILE A 840 -24.14 2.02 -10.42
CA ILE A 840 -24.67 3.32 -10.86
C ILE A 840 -23.86 3.86 -12.04
N ALA A 841 -22.52 3.78 -11.98
CA ALA A 841 -21.65 4.28 -13.03
C ALA A 841 -21.71 3.43 -14.32
N LEU A 842 -21.89 2.10 -14.21
CA LEU A 842 -22.24 1.24 -15.35
C LEU A 842 -23.60 1.64 -15.97
N GLY A 843 -24.58 1.95 -15.13
CA GLY A 843 -25.92 2.39 -15.53
C GLY A 843 -25.91 3.73 -16.26
N LEU A 844 -25.22 4.72 -15.70
CA LEU A 844 -24.93 6.01 -16.36
C LEU A 844 -24.21 5.82 -17.70
N ALA A 845 -23.21 4.92 -17.76
CA ALA A 845 -22.46 4.66 -18.99
C ALA A 845 -23.30 3.95 -20.06
N TYR A 846 -24.15 2.98 -19.68
CA TYR A 846 -25.01 2.26 -20.62
C TYR A 846 -26.19 3.11 -21.06
N GLY A 847 -26.87 3.75 -20.09
CA GLY A 847 -28.03 4.63 -20.29
C GLY A 847 -27.68 5.99 -20.89
N SER A 848 -26.43 6.28 -21.23
CA SER A 848 -25.99 7.56 -21.81
C SER A 848 -26.63 7.87 -23.18
N TYR A 849 -27.35 6.92 -23.80
CA TYR A 849 -28.15 7.14 -24.99
C TYR A 849 -29.55 7.74 -24.71
N MET A 850 -30.00 7.79 -23.45
CA MET A 850 -31.34 8.24 -23.04
C MET A 850 -31.49 9.77 -22.95
N ASP A 851 -30.58 10.54 -23.57
CA ASP A 851 -30.29 11.95 -23.32
C ASP A 851 -29.83 12.23 -21.86
N TYR A 852 -30.59 11.87 -20.82
CA TYR A 852 -30.21 11.94 -19.40
C TYR A 852 -30.87 10.81 -18.57
N LEU A 853 -30.23 10.37 -17.48
CA LEU A 853 -30.74 9.34 -16.56
C LEU A 853 -30.58 9.81 -15.10
N PHE A 854 -31.67 10.37 -14.55
CA PHE A 854 -31.69 11.18 -13.32
C PHE A 854 -31.61 10.38 -12.02
N PRO A 855 -31.34 11.01 -10.86
CA PRO A 855 -31.16 10.30 -9.60
C PRO A 855 -32.26 9.30 -9.21
N GLU A 856 -33.53 9.69 -9.21
CA GLU A 856 -34.60 8.76 -8.85
C GLU A 856 -34.83 7.69 -9.93
N ASP A 857 -34.44 7.96 -11.18
CA ASP A 857 -34.43 6.94 -12.24
C ASP A 857 -33.35 5.89 -11.99
N GLN A 858 -32.16 6.28 -11.52
CA GLN A 858 -31.08 5.36 -11.10
C GLN A 858 -31.56 4.47 -9.95
N GLU A 859 -32.01 5.13 -8.88
CA GLU A 859 -32.49 4.52 -7.64
C GLU A 859 -33.58 3.48 -7.91
N HIS A 860 -34.71 3.89 -8.50
CA HIS A 860 -35.86 3.02 -8.68
C HIS A 860 -35.54 1.84 -9.61
N LEU A 861 -34.70 2.03 -10.64
CA LEU A 861 -34.29 0.93 -11.53
C LEU A 861 -33.38 -0.08 -10.83
N ILE A 862 -32.51 0.34 -9.91
CA ILE A 862 -31.71 -0.57 -9.09
C ILE A 862 -32.59 -1.28 -8.05
N GLN A 863 -33.48 -0.56 -7.35
CA GLN A 863 -34.46 -1.13 -6.42
C GLN A 863 -35.36 -2.20 -7.10
N LEU A 864 -35.78 -1.97 -8.36
CA LEU A 864 -36.61 -2.89 -9.16
C LEU A 864 -35.86 -4.13 -9.69
N SER A 865 -34.53 -4.07 -9.78
CA SER A 865 -33.67 -5.18 -10.23
C SER A 865 -33.09 -6.01 -9.10
N CYS A 866 -33.18 -5.54 -7.86
CA CYS A 866 -32.65 -6.23 -6.71
C CYS A 866 -33.19 -7.67 -6.57
N ALA A 867 -32.28 -8.62 -6.35
CA ALA A 867 -32.59 -9.99 -6.03
C ALA A 867 -33.06 -10.10 -4.57
N ASP A 868 -34.13 -10.86 -4.31
CA ASP A 868 -34.62 -11.16 -2.95
C ASP A 868 -33.65 -12.12 -2.24
N PRO A 869 -32.91 -11.67 -1.20
CA PRO A 869 -31.94 -12.52 -0.51
C PRO A 869 -32.57 -13.75 0.15
N SER A 870 -33.83 -13.63 0.57
CA SER A 870 -34.57 -14.68 1.27
C SER A 870 -35.13 -15.76 0.33
N ASN A 871 -34.99 -15.59 -0.99
CA ASN A 871 -35.64 -16.40 -2.02
C ASN A 871 -37.18 -16.49 -1.83
N ALA A 872 -37.82 -15.47 -1.26
CA ALA A 872 -39.26 -15.47 -1.06
C ALA A 872 -40.03 -15.21 -2.37
N THR A 873 -41.30 -15.62 -2.39
CA THR A 873 -42.15 -15.53 -3.59
C THR A 873 -42.83 -14.16 -3.77
N THR A 874 -42.40 -13.14 -3.01
CA THR A 874 -43.00 -11.80 -2.96
C THR A 874 -41.93 -10.77 -2.61
N VAL A 875 -41.29 -10.23 -3.64
CA VAL A 875 -40.35 -9.10 -3.55
C VAL A 875 -41.04 -7.87 -2.96
N GLY A 876 -40.30 -7.11 -2.16
CA GLY A 876 -40.74 -5.84 -1.59
C GLY A 876 -39.81 -5.38 -0.45
N TYR A 877 -39.85 -4.09 -0.16
CA TYR A 877 -39.03 -3.45 0.87
C TYR A 877 -39.12 -4.15 2.24
N SER A 878 -37.98 -4.33 2.91
CA SER A 878 -37.92 -4.58 4.35
C SER A 878 -36.72 -3.91 5.00
N GLU A 879 -36.86 -3.48 6.25
CA GLU A 879 -35.82 -2.77 7.01
C GLU A 879 -34.46 -3.49 6.97
N THR A 880 -34.44 -4.83 6.98
CA THR A 880 -33.21 -5.64 7.00
C THR A 880 -32.59 -5.92 5.63
N GLN A 881 -33.18 -5.51 4.51
CA GLN A 881 -32.59 -5.77 3.18
C GLN A 881 -32.79 -4.64 2.17
N GLY A 882 -33.46 -3.56 2.57
CA GLY A 882 -34.01 -2.60 1.63
C GLY A 882 -34.97 -3.28 0.66
N TRP A 883 -34.85 -2.94 -0.61
CA TRP A 883 -35.56 -3.59 -1.72
C TRP A 883 -34.95 -4.95 -2.11
N GLY A 884 -33.71 -5.23 -1.73
CA GLY A 884 -33.02 -6.51 -1.92
C GLY A 884 -31.52 -6.32 -2.15
N ARG A 885 -30.86 -7.34 -2.72
CA ARG A 885 -29.45 -7.26 -3.11
C ARG A 885 -29.30 -6.77 -4.55
N ILE A 886 -28.38 -5.84 -4.80
CA ILE A 886 -28.08 -5.33 -6.17
C ILE A 886 -27.78 -6.49 -7.13
N ASP A 887 -28.46 -6.50 -8.28
CA ASP A 887 -28.09 -7.30 -9.46
C ASP A 887 -27.82 -6.34 -10.63
N ALA A 888 -26.54 -6.12 -10.95
CA ALA A 888 -26.10 -5.20 -11.99
C ALA A 888 -26.52 -5.67 -13.39
N GLY A 889 -26.61 -6.98 -13.62
CA GLY A 889 -27.08 -7.56 -14.89
C GLY A 889 -28.57 -7.30 -15.10
N ALA A 890 -29.40 -7.59 -14.10
CA ALA A 890 -30.83 -7.31 -14.12
C ALA A 890 -31.13 -5.80 -14.16
N TYR A 891 -30.28 -4.97 -13.54
CA TYR A 891 -30.34 -3.51 -13.64
C TYR A 891 -30.10 -3.02 -15.06
N LEU A 892 -29.00 -3.44 -15.71
CA LEU A 892 -28.73 -3.07 -17.10
C LEU A 892 -29.75 -3.69 -18.08
N GLN A 893 -30.43 -4.78 -17.74
CA GLN A 893 -31.58 -5.27 -18.50
C GLN A 893 -32.79 -4.32 -18.48
N PHE A 894 -33.00 -3.50 -17.45
CA PHE A 894 -34.02 -2.44 -17.47
C PHE A 894 -33.62 -1.22 -18.30
N LEU A 895 -32.31 -1.05 -18.54
CA LEU A 895 -31.73 -0.05 -19.42
C LEU A 895 -31.50 -0.57 -20.86
N ASP A 896 -31.99 -1.77 -21.20
CA ASP A 896 -31.88 -2.35 -22.55
C ASP A 896 -33.05 -1.86 -23.44
N PRO A 897 -32.79 -1.10 -24.53
CA PRO A 897 -33.85 -0.51 -25.37
C PRO A 897 -34.61 -1.51 -26.25
N ASP A 898 -34.12 -2.75 -26.44
CA ASP A 898 -34.89 -3.81 -27.12
C ASP A 898 -35.84 -4.52 -26.11
N LEU A 899 -35.72 -4.26 -24.80
CA LEU A 899 -36.52 -4.85 -23.71
C LEU A 899 -37.45 -3.87 -22.99
N PHE A 900 -37.00 -2.63 -22.75
CA PHE A 900 -37.71 -1.61 -21.98
C PHE A 900 -37.51 -0.20 -22.56
N GLN A 901 -38.43 0.70 -22.22
CA GLN A 901 -38.36 2.12 -22.53
C GLN A 901 -38.66 2.94 -21.27
N LEU A 902 -37.70 3.75 -20.83
CA LEU A 902 -37.93 4.81 -19.86
C LEU A 902 -38.54 6.03 -20.57
N ILE A 903 -39.63 6.57 -20.02
CA ILE A 903 -40.31 7.77 -20.52
C ILE A 903 -40.35 8.80 -19.39
N GLN A 904 -39.44 9.77 -19.46
CA GLN A 904 -39.43 10.94 -18.59
C GLN A 904 -40.49 11.95 -19.07
N LEU A 905 -41.26 12.50 -18.13
CA LEU A 905 -42.31 13.49 -18.34
C LEU A 905 -42.01 14.75 -17.51
N GLU A 906 -42.31 15.91 -18.08
CA GLU A 906 -42.09 17.22 -17.46
C GLU A 906 -43.33 18.10 -17.54
N PHE A 907 -43.72 18.66 -16.40
CA PHE A 907 -44.96 19.39 -16.20
C PHE A 907 -44.65 20.86 -15.93
N SER A 908 -45.38 21.74 -16.61
CA SER A 908 -45.46 23.18 -16.30
C SER A 908 -46.88 23.47 -15.79
N PRO A 909 -47.23 22.99 -14.58
CA PRO A 909 -48.61 22.90 -14.13
C PRO A 909 -49.28 24.28 -14.04
N GLN A 910 -50.55 24.35 -14.41
CA GLN A 910 -51.26 25.63 -14.55
C GLN A 910 -52.18 25.86 -13.35
N ILE A 911 -52.36 27.12 -12.92
CA ILE A 911 -53.18 27.47 -11.76
C ILE A 911 -54.64 27.01 -11.99
N VAL A 912 -55.11 26.06 -11.19
CA VAL A 912 -56.48 25.52 -11.23
C VAL A 912 -57.35 26.04 -10.08
N GLN A 913 -56.75 26.41 -8.94
CA GLN A 913 -57.46 26.99 -7.79
C GLN A 913 -56.60 28.02 -7.04
N THR A 914 -57.25 29.04 -6.50
CA THR A 914 -56.67 30.09 -5.66
C THR A 914 -57.53 30.29 -4.41
N ASP A 915 -56.93 30.32 -3.23
CA ASP A 915 -57.51 30.98 -2.05
C ASP A 915 -56.71 32.27 -1.75
N LEU A 916 -57.41 33.38 -1.58
CA LEU A 916 -56.83 34.71 -1.36
C LEU A 916 -56.69 35.05 0.14
N ASN A 917 -56.99 34.10 1.05
CA ASN A 917 -57.01 34.32 2.50
C ASN A 917 -56.40 33.14 3.26
N ALA A 918 -55.30 32.58 2.74
CA ALA A 918 -54.55 31.52 3.39
C ALA A 918 -53.92 32.02 4.70
N ASN A 919 -54.00 31.19 5.75
CA ASN A 919 -53.19 31.32 6.96
C ASN A 919 -52.10 30.27 6.81
N ILE A 920 -50.84 30.70 6.84
CA ILE A 920 -49.68 29.89 6.47
C ILE A 920 -48.81 29.77 7.72
N HIS A 921 -48.54 28.54 8.16
CA HIS A 921 -47.60 28.28 9.25
C HIS A 921 -46.27 27.78 8.68
N LEU A 922 -45.19 28.50 8.96
CA LEU A 922 -43.83 28.05 8.67
C LEU A 922 -43.26 27.38 9.92
N SER A 923 -43.06 26.06 9.87
CA SER A 923 -42.43 25.30 10.98
C SER A 923 -40.90 25.24 10.88
N VAL A 924 -40.36 25.53 9.70
CA VAL A 924 -38.94 25.77 9.39
C VAL A 924 -38.83 27.17 8.77
N ALA A 925 -37.67 27.84 8.91
CA ALA A 925 -37.45 29.13 8.26
C ALA A 925 -37.33 28.98 6.74
N PHE A 926 -37.62 30.04 5.99
CA PHE A 926 -37.51 30.11 4.53
C PHE A 926 -37.01 31.50 4.11
N GLU A 927 -35.85 31.59 3.48
CA GLU A 927 -35.16 32.87 3.19
C GLU A 927 -35.10 33.78 4.45
N ASP A 928 -35.53 35.05 4.32
CA ASP A 928 -35.64 36.02 5.42
C ASP A 928 -36.84 35.77 6.38
N LEU A 929 -37.66 34.73 6.14
CA LEU A 929 -38.86 34.42 6.92
C LEU A 929 -38.56 33.38 8.02
N GLY A 930 -38.67 33.80 9.27
CA GLY A 930 -38.53 32.91 10.43
C GLY A 930 -39.75 32.01 10.67
N VAL A 931 -39.57 30.99 11.52
CA VAL A 931 -40.64 30.11 12.01
C VAL A 931 -41.77 30.94 12.64
N GLY A 932 -43.01 30.76 12.17
CA GLY A 932 -44.15 31.56 12.63
C GLY A 932 -45.41 31.50 11.77
N ASP A 933 -46.41 32.31 12.14
CA ASP A 933 -47.69 32.45 11.45
C ASP A 933 -47.67 33.64 10.48
N TYR A 934 -48.14 33.40 9.25
CA TYR A 934 -48.19 34.34 8.14
C TYR A 934 -49.57 34.35 7.47
N SER A 935 -49.83 35.39 6.68
CA SER A 935 -51.07 35.52 5.89
C SER A 935 -50.76 35.82 4.43
N GLY A 936 -51.57 35.26 3.53
CA GLY A 936 -51.23 35.22 2.11
C GLY A 936 -52.30 34.62 1.21
N GLU A 937 -51.89 34.32 -0.01
CA GLU A 937 -52.66 33.53 -0.98
C GLU A 937 -52.08 32.11 -1.08
N SER A 938 -52.88 31.14 -1.49
CA SER A 938 -52.42 29.76 -1.77
C SER A 938 -52.93 29.31 -3.14
N LEU A 939 -52.04 28.79 -3.98
CA LEU A 939 -52.34 28.36 -5.34
C LEU A 939 -52.15 26.85 -5.51
N LEU A 940 -53.18 26.17 -6.01
CA LEU A 940 -53.06 24.81 -6.51
C LEU A 940 -52.86 24.88 -8.03
N LEU A 941 -51.74 24.34 -8.50
CA LEU A 941 -51.38 24.20 -9.91
C LEU A 941 -51.56 22.73 -10.31
N SER A 942 -52.02 22.45 -11.52
CA SER A 942 -52.16 21.07 -12.01
C SER A 942 -51.98 20.98 -13.53
N GLN A 943 -51.51 19.83 -14.00
CA GLN A 943 -51.46 19.44 -15.40
C GLN A 943 -51.55 17.92 -15.54
N GLU A 944 -52.27 17.47 -16.57
CA GLU A 944 -52.26 16.08 -17.02
C GLU A 944 -51.42 15.97 -18.31
N LEU A 945 -50.59 14.94 -18.38
CA LEU A 945 -49.89 14.49 -19.58
C LEU A 945 -50.34 13.06 -19.90
N ALA A 946 -50.25 12.68 -21.17
CA ALA A 946 -50.53 11.33 -21.62
C ALA A 946 -49.47 10.87 -22.64
N THR A 947 -49.04 9.62 -22.53
CA THR A 947 -48.15 8.96 -23.50
C THR A 947 -48.81 7.70 -24.08
N THR A 948 -48.63 7.46 -25.38
CA THR A 948 -49.26 6.34 -26.11
C THR A 948 -48.27 5.20 -26.31
N LEU A 949 -48.57 4.02 -25.78
CA LEU A 949 -47.74 2.82 -25.85
C LEU A 949 -48.03 1.97 -27.09
N LEU A 950 -47.09 1.10 -27.50
CA LEU A 950 -47.37 0.12 -28.56
C LEU A 950 -48.39 -0.93 -28.05
N PRO A 951 -49.17 -1.60 -28.93
CA PRO A 951 -50.17 -2.59 -28.52
C PRO A 951 -49.67 -3.88 -27.87
N THR A 952 -48.35 -3.98 -27.67
CA THR A 952 -47.64 -5.09 -26.99
C THR A 952 -46.96 -4.63 -25.71
N ASP A 953 -46.92 -3.34 -25.43
CA ASP A 953 -46.17 -2.79 -24.31
C ASP A 953 -47.01 -2.73 -23.05
N ILE A 954 -46.36 -2.78 -21.89
CA ILE A 954 -47.03 -2.78 -20.59
C ILE A 954 -46.32 -1.77 -19.67
N PRO A 955 -47.04 -0.86 -18.99
CA PRO A 955 -46.48 -0.07 -17.90
C PRO A 955 -45.94 -1.00 -16.80
N PHE A 956 -44.65 -0.91 -16.52
CA PHE A 956 -43.96 -1.84 -15.61
C PHE A 956 -43.77 -1.22 -14.22
N ALA A 957 -43.28 0.02 -14.17
CA ALA A 957 -43.08 0.78 -12.94
C ALA A 957 -43.16 2.30 -13.23
N GLU A 958 -43.33 3.11 -12.20
CA GLU A 958 -43.59 4.55 -12.30
C GLU A 958 -43.22 5.27 -10.99
N TRP A 959 -42.59 6.44 -11.09
CA TRP A 959 -42.10 7.21 -9.94
C TRP A 959 -41.97 8.72 -10.23
N PRO A 960 -42.06 9.59 -9.21
CA PRO A 960 -41.77 11.01 -9.37
C PRO A 960 -40.27 11.28 -9.42
N ARG A 961 -39.88 12.36 -10.10
CA ARG A 961 -38.54 12.95 -10.02
C ARG A 961 -38.65 14.22 -9.17
N LEU A 962 -38.18 14.17 -7.93
CA LEU A 962 -38.37 15.23 -6.94
C LEU A 962 -37.34 16.36 -7.08
N HIS A 963 -36.07 16.09 -7.43
CA HIS A 963 -35.08 17.15 -7.70
C HIS A 963 -35.58 18.15 -8.76
N HIS A 964 -36.18 17.63 -9.85
CA HIS A 964 -36.75 18.44 -10.94
C HIS A 964 -38.23 18.80 -10.72
N THR A 965 -38.80 18.50 -9.54
CA THR A 965 -40.08 19.04 -9.06
C THR A 965 -39.83 20.26 -8.18
N THR A 966 -40.73 21.25 -8.19
CA THR A 966 -40.62 22.44 -7.34
C THR A 966 -42.02 22.83 -6.88
N GLY A 967 -42.31 22.59 -5.60
CA GLY A 967 -43.66 22.54 -5.08
C GLY A 967 -43.76 21.97 -3.66
N ILE A 968 -44.94 22.10 -3.05
CA ILE A 968 -45.28 21.45 -1.77
C ILE A 968 -46.48 20.52 -2.02
N SER A 969 -46.59 19.42 -1.27
CA SER A 969 -47.81 18.62 -1.20
C SER A 969 -49.00 19.45 -0.66
N SER A 970 -50.23 18.96 -0.82
CA SER A 970 -51.46 19.75 -0.56
C SER A 970 -51.81 20.00 0.92
N ASN A 971 -50.81 20.03 1.81
CA ASN A 971 -50.94 20.32 3.23
C ASN A 971 -50.79 21.83 3.52
N LEU A 972 -51.62 22.35 4.43
CA LEU A 972 -51.73 23.79 4.71
C LEU A 972 -50.61 24.38 5.61
N ASN A 973 -49.54 23.63 5.87
CA ASN A 973 -48.40 24.06 6.67
C ASN A 973 -47.10 23.78 5.90
N TYR A 974 -46.16 24.71 5.89
CA TYR A 974 -44.84 24.49 5.32
C TYR A 974 -43.92 23.78 6.32
N LEU A 975 -43.39 22.63 5.93
CA LEU A 975 -42.58 21.74 6.76
C LEU A 975 -41.08 21.75 6.44
N GLY A 976 -40.63 22.58 5.49
CA GLY A 976 -39.23 22.68 5.09
C GLY A 976 -38.88 22.01 3.76
N ASN A 977 -39.79 21.22 3.16
CA ASN A 977 -39.57 20.59 1.86
C ASN A 977 -40.09 21.48 0.72
N ASN A 978 -39.25 21.68 -0.31
CA ASN A 978 -39.51 22.50 -1.50
C ASN A 978 -39.76 21.66 -2.78
N HIS A 979 -39.63 20.34 -2.67
CA HIS A 979 -39.49 19.40 -3.78
C HIS A 979 -40.59 18.32 -3.75
N GLU A 980 -41.85 18.71 -3.52
CA GLU A 980 -42.99 17.79 -3.46
C GLU A 980 -44.05 18.07 -4.54
N GLY A 981 -44.74 16.99 -4.96
CA GLY A 981 -45.93 17.07 -5.79
C GLY A 981 -46.85 15.87 -5.57
N GLN A 982 -48.15 16.04 -5.78
CA GLN A 982 -49.08 14.92 -5.86
C GLN A 982 -49.18 14.44 -7.30
N PHE A 983 -48.70 13.22 -7.54
CA PHE A 983 -48.80 12.55 -8.83
C PHE A 983 -49.89 11.46 -8.79
N VAL A 984 -50.70 11.36 -9.84
CA VAL A 984 -51.76 10.35 -9.98
C VAL A 984 -51.75 9.77 -11.39
N THR A 985 -51.53 8.47 -11.48
CA THR A 985 -51.39 7.71 -12.73
C THR A 985 -52.65 6.94 -13.08
N SER A 986 -52.90 6.70 -14.36
CA SER A 986 -53.92 5.76 -14.84
C SER A 986 -53.68 5.31 -16.28
N THR A 987 -53.86 4.03 -16.56
CA THR A 987 -53.79 3.47 -17.93
C THR A 987 -55.20 3.29 -18.50
N ILE A 988 -55.44 3.81 -19.71
CA ILE A 988 -56.71 3.69 -20.43
C ILE A 988 -56.42 3.25 -21.87
N ASP A 989 -56.95 2.10 -22.28
CA ASP A 989 -56.59 1.40 -23.52
C ASP A 989 -55.05 1.25 -23.66
N ASN A 990 -54.41 2.04 -24.53
CA ASN A 990 -52.95 2.06 -24.75
C ASN A 990 -52.27 3.35 -24.22
N GLU A 991 -52.99 4.24 -23.53
CA GLU A 991 -52.47 5.53 -23.09
C GLU A 991 -52.27 5.54 -21.56
N VAL A 992 -51.08 5.95 -21.13
CA VAL A 992 -50.78 6.20 -19.71
C VAL A 992 -50.94 7.69 -19.46
N HIS A 993 -51.92 8.04 -18.64
CA HIS A 993 -52.17 9.39 -18.16
C HIS A 993 -51.48 9.59 -16.81
N VAL A 994 -50.76 10.69 -16.67
CA VAL A 994 -50.14 11.13 -15.41
C VAL A 994 -50.61 12.54 -15.11
N ASN A 995 -51.23 12.73 -13.95
CA ASN A 995 -51.66 14.03 -13.45
C ASN A 995 -50.73 14.50 -12.33
N CYS A 996 -50.05 15.63 -12.53
CA CYS A 996 -49.27 16.34 -11.52
C CYS A 996 -50.13 17.44 -10.89
N SER A 997 -50.09 17.57 -9.56
CA SER A 997 -50.74 18.64 -8.80
C SER A 997 -49.82 19.16 -7.68
N ILE A 998 -49.59 20.47 -7.64
CA ILE A 998 -48.60 21.13 -6.77
C ILE A 998 -49.23 22.32 -6.04
N GLN A 999 -48.88 22.50 -4.76
CA GLN A 999 -49.31 23.62 -3.93
C GLN A 999 -48.19 24.67 -3.78
N LEU A 1000 -48.53 25.95 -3.98
CA LEU A 1000 -47.68 27.12 -3.71
C LEU A 1000 -48.37 28.08 -2.73
N PHE A 1001 -47.60 29.01 -2.15
CA PHE A 1001 -48.07 30.09 -1.28
C PHE A 1001 -47.44 31.44 -1.64
N HIS A 1002 -48.22 32.53 -1.54
CA HIS A 1002 -47.74 33.92 -1.64
C HIS A 1002 -47.96 34.62 -0.31
N ILE A 1003 -46.89 34.88 0.45
CA ILE A 1003 -46.95 35.55 1.74
C ILE A 1003 -47.00 37.06 1.53
N THR A 1004 -48.10 37.67 1.99
CA THR A 1004 -48.38 39.10 1.82
C THR A 1004 -48.31 39.89 3.12
N ALA A 1005 -48.36 39.23 4.28
CA ALA A 1005 -48.03 39.85 5.57
C ALA A 1005 -47.60 38.87 6.67
N ASP A 1006 -46.76 39.35 7.60
CA ASP A 1006 -46.38 38.65 8.83
C ASP A 1006 -47.52 38.61 9.88
N GLY A 1007 -47.35 37.81 10.94
CA GLY A 1007 -48.27 37.75 12.08
C GLY A 1007 -48.47 39.06 12.87
N ASN A 1008 -47.75 40.13 12.55
CA ASN A 1008 -47.96 41.48 13.09
C ASN A 1008 -48.74 42.40 12.13
N GLY A 1009 -48.97 41.99 10.88
CA GLY A 1009 -49.58 42.78 9.82
C GLY A 1009 -48.62 43.70 9.06
N ASN A 1010 -47.30 43.46 9.12
CA ASN A 1010 -46.31 44.08 8.26
C ASN A 1010 -46.39 43.45 6.86
N ALA A 1011 -46.42 44.27 5.81
CA ALA A 1011 -46.53 43.77 4.43
C ALA A 1011 -45.23 43.07 3.97
N LEU A 1012 -45.41 41.97 3.24
CA LEU A 1012 -44.38 41.12 2.62
C LEU A 1012 -44.77 40.87 1.15
N ASP A 1013 -43.86 40.30 0.37
CA ASP A 1013 -44.06 39.94 -1.04
C ASP A 1013 -43.13 38.77 -1.41
N THR A 1014 -43.39 37.60 -0.82
CA THR A 1014 -42.52 36.41 -0.90
C THR A 1014 -43.32 35.19 -1.34
N TRP A 1015 -42.78 34.38 -2.24
CA TRP A 1015 -43.39 33.11 -2.67
C TRP A 1015 -42.70 31.93 -1.98
N ILE A 1016 -43.45 30.86 -1.69
CA ILE A 1016 -42.92 29.59 -1.16
C ILE A 1016 -43.56 28.43 -1.94
N PRO A 1017 -42.77 27.45 -2.44
CA PRO A 1017 -41.30 27.43 -2.46
C PRO A 1017 -40.71 28.27 -3.62
N CYS A 1018 -41.53 28.60 -4.63
CA CYS A 1018 -41.13 29.37 -5.80
C CYS A 1018 -42.34 30.16 -6.34
N SER A 1019 -42.10 31.05 -7.31
CA SER A 1019 -43.19 31.73 -8.02
C SER A 1019 -43.96 30.78 -8.95
N PRO A 1020 -45.19 31.13 -9.40
CA PRO A 1020 -45.98 30.28 -10.29
C PRO A 1020 -45.42 30.13 -11.71
N GLU A 1021 -44.37 30.87 -12.08
CA GLU A 1021 -43.67 30.73 -13.37
C GLU A 1021 -42.48 29.76 -13.29
N GLU A 1022 -42.01 29.43 -12.08
CA GLU A 1022 -40.89 28.52 -11.80
C GLU A 1022 -41.35 27.11 -11.37
N ALA A 1023 -42.62 27.00 -10.95
CA ALA A 1023 -43.23 25.76 -10.49
C ALA A 1023 -43.32 24.72 -11.61
N ARG A 1024 -42.74 23.55 -11.33
CA ARG A 1024 -42.61 22.43 -12.26
C ARG A 1024 -42.80 21.11 -11.52
N GLY A 1025 -43.17 20.08 -12.26
CA GLY A 1025 -43.17 18.70 -11.76
C GLY A 1025 -42.45 17.81 -12.74
N ALA A 1026 -41.84 16.73 -12.26
CA ALA A 1026 -41.17 15.75 -13.09
C ALA A 1026 -41.56 14.33 -12.65
N TYR A 1027 -41.68 13.42 -13.62
CA TYR A 1027 -42.16 12.06 -13.41
C TYR A 1027 -41.53 11.11 -14.43
N SER A 1028 -41.47 9.83 -14.12
CA SER A 1028 -40.88 8.80 -14.97
C SER A 1028 -41.77 7.56 -15.04
N LEU A 1029 -41.84 6.97 -16.23
CA LEU A 1029 -42.61 5.76 -16.54
C LEU A 1029 -41.67 4.73 -17.18
N LEU A 1030 -41.49 3.57 -16.56
CA LEU A 1030 -40.79 2.45 -17.16
C LEU A 1030 -41.80 1.54 -17.88
N ILE A 1031 -41.61 1.37 -19.18
CA ILE A 1031 -42.46 0.56 -20.06
C ILE A 1031 -41.69 -0.71 -20.44
N LYS A 1032 -42.33 -1.88 -20.36
CA LYS A 1032 -41.75 -3.14 -20.83
C LYS A 1032 -42.31 -3.53 -22.19
N HIS A 1033 -41.42 -3.81 -23.15
CA HIS A 1033 -41.79 -4.37 -24.45
C HIS A 1033 -42.08 -5.88 -24.33
N GLN A 1034 -43.26 -6.35 -24.76
CA GLN A 1034 -43.46 -7.79 -24.96
C GLN A 1034 -42.85 -8.24 -26.29
N SER A 1035 -41.55 -8.47 -26.29
CA SER A 1035 -40.95 -9.35 -27.30
C SER A 1035 -41.56 -10.76 -27.17
N THR A 1036 -41.97 -11.35 -28.31
CA THR A 1036 -42.22 -12.79 -28.36
C THR A 1036 -40.89 -13.54 -28.18
N GLN A 1037 -40.90 -14.79 -27.70
CA GLN A 1037 -39.66 -15.54 -27.49
C GLN A 1037 -38.91 -15.80 -28.81
N TRP A 1038 -37.86 -15.01 -29.06
CA TRP A 1038 -36.86 -15.24 -30.10
C TRP A 1038 -35.55 -15.67 -29.43
N ILE A 1039 -34.86 -16.63 -30.02
CA ILE A 1039 -33.51 -16.99 -29.59
C ILE A 1039 -32.54 -16.28 -30.54
N GLU A 1040 -31.86 -15.25 -30.02
CA GLU A 1040 -30.59 -14.81 -30.59
C GLU A 1040 -29.47 -15.74 -30.11
N GLU A 1041 -28.50 -15.97 -31.00
CA GLU A 1041 -27.26 -16.67 -30.68
C GLU A 1041 -26.10 -15.77 -31.10
N PRO A 1042 -24.99 -15.71 -30.33
CA PRO A 1042 -23.78 -15.00 -30.74
C PRO A 1042 -23.15 -15.60 -32.00
N SER A 1043 -22.26 -14.85 -32.64
CA SER A 1043 -21.92 -14.98 -34.06
C SER A 1043 -20.90 -16.08 -34.43
N GLU A 1044 -20.93 -17.26 -33.77
CA GLU A 1044 -20.13 -18.44 -34.15
C GLU A 1044 -20.37 -18.90 -35.61
N ALA A 1045 -21.46 -18.46 -36.24
CA ALA A 1045 -21.94 -18.89 -37.55
C ALA A 1045 -21.14 -18.37 -38.78
N GLY A 1046 -19.94 -17.83 -38.59
CA GLY A 1046 -19.08 -17.36 -39.69
C GLY A 1046 -19.65 -16.15 -40.43
N ILE A 1047 -20.21 -15.20 -39.68
CA ILE A 1047 -20.77 -13.94 -40.19
C ILE A 1047 -19.71 -12.84 -40.09
N ALA A 1048 -19.40 -12.14 -41.18
CA ALA A 1048 -18.47 -11.02 -41.16
C ALA A 1048 -18.90 -9.88 -42.09
N LEU A 1049 -18.78 -8.64 -41.60
CA LEU A 1049 -18.94 -7.39 -42.34
C LEU A 1049 -17.57 -6.73 -42.57
N PHE A 1050 -17.29 -6.31 -43.81
CA PHE A 1050 -16.09 -5.53 -44.14
C PHE A 1050 -16.34 -4.55 -45.28
N PRO A 1051 -15.83 -3.30 -45.25
CA PRO A 1051 -15.13 -2.66 -44.13
C PRO A 1051 -16.12 -2.33 -43.00
N ASN A 1052 -15.63 -2.44 -41.76
CA ASN A 1052 -16.28 -1.92 -40.57
C ASN A 1052 -15.17 -1.28 -39.71
N PRO A 1053 -15.20 0.03 -39.41
CA PRO A 1053 -16.16 1.04 -39.86
C PRO A 1053 -16.26 1.20 -41.40
N THR A 1054 -17.36 1.78 -41.89
CA THR A 1054 -17.61 2.02 -43.32
C THR A 1054 -17.96 3.47 -43.62
N GLU A 1055 -17.54 3.99 -44.77
CA GLU A 1055 -18.04 5.26 -45.30
C GLU A 1055 -19.28 5.07 -46.20
N GLY A 1056 -19.59 3.86 -46.69
CA GLY A 1056 -20.57 3.73 -47.78
C GLY A 1056 -21.12 2.34 -48.11
N THR A 1057 -20.31 1.34 -48.45
CA THR A 1057 -20.79 -0.02 -48.77
C THR A 1057 -20.09 -1.04 -47.89
N ILE A 1058 -20.83 -2.05 -47.43
CA ILE A 1058 -20.32 -3.15 -46.59
C ILE A 1058 -20.54 -4.47 -47.30
N HIS A 1059 -19.48 -5.28 -47.33
CA HIS A 1059 -19.51 -6.65 -47.81
C HIS A 1059 -19.87 -7.58 -46.65
N LEU A 1060 -21.09 -8.13 -46.66
CA LEU A 1060 -21.52 -9.22 -45.78
C LEU A 1060 -21.06 -10.55 -46.40
N THR A 1061 -20.30 -11.33 -45.63
CA THR A 1061 -20.01 -12.75 -45.91
C THR A 1061 -20.58 -13.62 -44.81
N CYS A 1062 -21.15 -14.78 -45.18
CA CYS A 1062 -21.88 -15.63 -44.24
C CYS A 1062 -21.96 -17.09 -44.72
N ASP A 1063 -21.55 -18.02 -43.86
CA ASP A 1063 -21.61 -19.47 -44.14
C ASP A 1063 -22.99 -20.11 -43.85
N LEU A 1064 -23.93 -19.37 -43.26
CA LEU A 1064 -25.31 -19.83 -43.06
C LEU A 1064 -26.02 -20.09 -44.40
N SER A 1065 -26.61 -21.27 -44.56
CA SER A 1065 -27.16 -21.72 -45.84
C SER A 1065 -28.66 -21.43 -46.06
N ASN A 1066 -29.36 -20.80 -45.12
CA ASN A 1066 -30.84 -20.68 -45.14
C ASN A 1066 -31.39 -19.38 -44.49
N PHE A 1067 -30.81 -18.20 -44.76
CA PHE A 1067 -31.44 -16.91 -44.36
C PHE A 1067 -32.33 -16.34 -45.47
N TYR A 1068 -33.36 -15.58 -45.11
CA TYR A 1068 -34.38 -15.07 -46.05
C TYR A 1068 -34.54 -13.55 -46.08
N GLU A 1069 -34.41 -12.87 -44.94
CA GLU A 1069 -34.56 -11.42 -44.79
C GLU A 1069 -33.43 -10.86 -43.92
N TRP A 1070 -33.07 -9.59 -44.14
CA TRP A 1070 -32.18 -8.81 -43.29
C TRP A 1070 -32.75 -7.41 -43.07
N GLU A 1071 -32.42 -6.80 -41.94
CA GLU A 1071 -32.77 -5.43 -41.62
C GLU A 1071 -31.62 -4.72 -40.92
N ILE A 1072 -31.51 -3.40 -41.12
CA ILE A 1072 -30.61 -2.52 -40.39
C ILE A 1072 -31.46 -1.71 -39.42
N LEU A 1073 -31.05 -1.74 -38.16
CA LEU A 1073 -31.59 -0.97 -37.05
C LEU A 1073 -30.65 0.20 -36.77
N ASP A 1074 -31.19 1.39 -36.47
CA ASP A 1074 -30.42 2.46 -35.85
C ASP A 1074 -30.24 2.23 -34.34
N HIS A 1075 -29.51 3.13 -33.67
CA HIS A 1075 -29.24 3.08 -32.23
C HIS A 1075 -30.49 3.20 -31.33
N LEU A 1076 -31.68 3.39 -31.90
CA LEU A 1076 -32.97 3.36 -31.18
C LEU A 1076 -33.83 2.14 -31.59
N GLY A 1077 -33.19 1.08 -32.09
CA GLY A 1077 -33.84 -0.16 -32.55
C GLY A 1077 -34.67 0.00 -33.83
N ARG A 1078 -34.70 1.18 -34.46
CA ARG A 1078 -35.66 1.48 -35.54
C ARG A 1078 -35.14 0.96 -36.88
N LYS A 1079 -36.01 0.25 -37.60
CA LYS A 1079 -35.72 -0.38 -38.90
C LYS A 1079 -35.52 0.67 -40.01
N VAL A 1080 -34.28 1.15 -40.16
CA VAL A 1080 -33.87 2.15 -41.17
C VAL A 1080 -33.60 1.56 -42.55
N HIS A 1081 -33.30 0.26 -42.64
CA HIS A 1081 -33.15 -0.44 -43.93
C HIS A 1081 -33.57 -1.90 -43.84
N LYS A 1082 -33.90 -2.54 -44.99
CA LYS A 1082 -34.06 -3.99 -45.08
C LYS A 1082 -34.00 -4.55 -46.51
N GLY A 1083 -33.78 -5.86 -46.63
CA GLY A 1083 -33.76 -6.57 -47.91
C GLY A 1083 -33.91 -8.09 -47.77
N THR A 1084 -33.87 -8.80 -48.91
CA THR A 1084 -34.05 -10.26 -48.99
C THR A 1084 -32.99 -10.90 -49.89
N PHE A 1085 -32.55 -12.12 -49.58
CA PHE A 1085 -31.32 -12.71 -50.13
C PHE A 1085 -31.52 -13.79 -51.22
N GLN A 1086 -30.45 -14.08 -51.98
CA GLN A 1086 -30.36 -15.22 -52.94
C GLN A 1086 -28.93 -15.83 -53.05
N GLY A 1087 -28.25 -16.14 -51.93
CA GLY A 1087 -26.84 -16.57 -51.92
C GLY A 1087 -26.04 -16.11 -50.70
N ASN A 1088 -24.71 -16.33 -50.70
CA ASN A 1088 -23.85 -16.33 -49.49
C ASN A 1088 -22.93 -15.10 -49.30
N ALA A 1089 -22.87 -14.14 -50.23
CA ALA A 1089 -22.02 -12.95 -50.12
C ALA A 1089 -22.70 -11.74 -50.80
N TRP A 1090 -22.67 -10.58 -50.15
CA TRP A 1090 -23.53 -9.43 -50.48
C TRP A 1090 -22.88 -8.07 -50.23
N ASP A 1091 -23.19 -7.10 -51.09
CA ASP A 1091 -22.83 -5.71 -50.93
C ASP A 1091 -24.07 -4.93 -50.44
N ILE A 1092 -24.01 -4.37 -49.23
CA ILE A 1092 -25.07 -3.55 -48.62
C ILE A 1092 -24.61 -2.09 -48.66
N ASN A 1093 -25.31 -1.24 -49.42
CA ASN A 1093 -25.04 0.19 -49.47
C ASN A 1093 -25.74 0.92 -48.30
N VAL A 1094 -24.95 1.62 -47.50
CA VAL A 1094 -25.34 2.45 -46.35
C VAL A 1094 -24.90 3.91 -46.52
N GLU A 1095 -24.51 4.36 -47.72
CA GLU A 1095 -24.15 5.76 -48.02
C GLU A 1095 -25.27 6.75 -47.65
N SER A 1096 -26.51 6.28 -47.64
CA SER A 1096 -27.71 7.05 -47.29
C SER A 1096 -28.06 7.07 -45.81
N LEU A 1097 -27.34 6.32 -44.97
CA LEU A 1097 -27.49 6.38 -43.51
C LEU A 1097 -26.65 7.53 -42.93
N PRO A 1098 -27.16 8.29 -41.93
CA PRO A 1098 -26.36 9.20 -41.12
C PRO A 1098 -25.13 8.53 -40.48
N GLN A 1099 -24.14 9.33 -40.11
CA GLN A 1099 -23.01 8.86 -39.29
C GLN A 1099 -23.54 8.32 -37.95
N GLY A 1100 -22.96 7.22 -37.44
CA GLY A 1100 -23.39 6.59 -36.19
C GLY A 1100 -23.29 5.06 -36.19
N ALA A 1101 -23.70 4.44 -35.08
CA ALA A 1101 -23.78 2.99 -34.91
C ALA A 1101 -25.12 2.41 -35.40
N TYR A 1102 -25.05 1.20 -35.96
CA TYR A 1102 -26.19 0.46 -36.50
C TYR A 1102 -26.03 -1.05 -36.22
N SER A 1103 -27.15 -1.77 -36.14
CA SER A 1103 -27.16 -3.25 -36.05
C SER A 1103 -27.77 -3.86 -37.31
N LEU A 1104 -27.08 -4.80 -37.95
CA LEU A 1104 -27.60 -5.61 -39.05
C LEU A 1104 -28.12 -6.94 -38.50
N ARG A 1105 -29.43 -7.13 -38.53
CA ARG A 1105 -30.15 -8.33 -38.05
C ARG A 1105 -30.49 -9.23 -39.25
N LEU A 1106 -30.14 -10.52 -39.16
CA LEU A 1106 -30.24 -11.54 -40.20
C LEU A 1106 -31.22 -12.65 -39.80
N HIS A 1107 -32.32 -12.83 -40.54
CA HIS A 1107 -33.35 -13.81 -40.20
C HIS A 1107 -33.13 -15.16 -40.88
N VAL A 1108 -32.94 -16.21 -40.07
CA VAL A 1108 -32.65 -17.59 -40.51
C VAL A 1108 -33.90 -18.48 -40.43
N SER A 1109 -34.79 -18.23 -39.48
CA SER A 1109 -36.09 -18.91 -39.41
C SER A 1109 -37.13 -18.08 -38.67
N GLU A 1110 -38.40 -18.49 -38.71
CA GLU A 1110 -39.51 -17.92 -37.93
C GLU A 1110 -39.30 -17.91 -36.39
N ASN A 1111 -38.19 -18.42 -35.86
CA ASN A 1111 -37.81 -18.27 -34.43
C ASN A 1111 -36.29 -18.06 -34.21
N LYS A 1112 -35.50 -17.68 -35.24
CA LYS A 1112 -34.04 -17.53 -35.09
C LYS A 1112 -33.45 -16.44 -35.99
N GLN A 1113 -32.67 -15.55 -35.38
CA GLN A 1113 -31.92 -14.48 -36.03
C GLN A 1113 -30.49 -14.38 -35.48
N TYR A 1114 -29.63 -13.67 -36.21
CA TYR A 1114 -28.29 -13.27 -35.77
C TYR A 1114 -28.11 -11.77 -35.99
N SER A 1115 -27.55 -11.06 -35.03
CA SER A 1115 -27.32 -9.61 -35.11
C SER A 1115 -25.80 -9.32 -35.18
N ILE A 1116 -25.41 -8.30 -35.95
CA ILE A 1116 -24.00 -7.87 -36.08
C ILE A 1116 -23.91 -6.36 -36.29
N HIS A 1117 -23.12 -5.69 -35.46
CA HIS A 1117 -23.04 -4.23 -35.39
C HIS A 1117 -22.01 -3.65 -36.37
N PHE A 1118 -22.27 -2.44 -36.88
CA PHE A 1118 -21.31 -1.69 -37.69
C PHE A 1118 -21.38 -0.19 -37.44
N ILE A 1119 -20.27 0.50 -37.70
CA ILE A 1119 -20.14 1.95 -37.57
C ILE A 1119 -20.14 2.59 -38.96
N LYS A 1120 -21.02 3.57 -39.16
CA LYS A 1120 -21.04 4.46 -40.34
C LYS A 1120 -20.24 5.73 -40.02
N LEU A 1121 -19.13 5.91 -40.73
CA LEU A 1121 -18.34 7.15 -40.80
C LEU A 1121 -18.94 8.15 -41.81
#